data_AF-A0A2H9NY11-F1
#
_entry.id   AF-A0A2H9NY11-F1
#
_cell.length_a   1.000
_cell.length_b   1.000
_cell.length_c   1.000
_cell.angle_alpha   90.00
_cell.angle_beta   90.00
_cell.angle_gamma   90.00
#
_symmetry.space_group_name_H-M   'P 1'
#
loop_
_entity.id
_entity.type
_entity.pdbx_description
1 polymer ?
#
loop_
_entity_poly.entity_id
_entity_poly.type
_entity_poly.pdbx_seq_one_letter_code
_entity_poly.pdbx_strand_id
1 'polypeptide(L)'
;DTTPSVTITFPQNRTLYYSETPLNFSVTLNEAADEVWYTLDGGTNNVTMTTDGAGGYSYNHTNTSLPDGSYTFNVYANDTSGNLNDTETVTFYLNQSLISYCTNVTIGNKNYWLNNSIGGDWADCISFKTDNVTLYGQNNYIESSVSGGELPVGNADRAIQVLHPFGNFTIEDVNITKYDVSVGMFTEDSSLGGDSGANFTIKDDNIDVISADAEATTIINDDGGNGGEIYLYEVNVSSNISSSGTNGIGTGNGGNGGYVYIENKIVNLSSVLVELDYGAGSPDGVAGRLIINYTDLFDDLNADYGTNMSLTLINGSGTGSEIMWYDRFDSSFISNLSLNTVLSNNYVFVNATALSPLNISANITLRGISDTFTNPEIKKDGVTCSDCYNFTSLSAATVIFNVTGFSNYSIGEAPNNAPTVTINFPANQTYNKTSLPLNFNVSLNEEGSVYYSLDTGINNVTMFNETAGLIGLFFNATNSSIANGSYTFNVYANDTSGNLNYTENITFSYIHNTPPPPPVLETPSDGSNTTDRTPVFTWVSVTDPEGDTVSYELNVSLIASSLCTDYARYFDQATLGAANSKELEEDLKCLYDNNDYYNWTVRAYDGELYSDWAEPYRINISSLIITTLINDSVEFGNIHFQGTNDTSDGYPSPFVIQNDGNSFVNSTISATNLWNTESNPTDYYQFKVDNYTAELFSFAWDPSTTIYTAMPAVSTLFLVELNYTNATDIAEIDINVTVPPDEGSDVRSSVVTFTSSLAE
;
A
#
# COMPACT_ATOMS: atom_id res chain seq x y z
N ASP A 1 -42.24 87.00 -65.29
CA ASP A 1 -41.53 86.32 -64.23
C ASP A 1 -40.17 85.85 -64.68
N THR A 2 -39.22 85.99 -63.78
CA THR A 2 -37.90 85.39 -63.84
C THR A 2 -37.96 84.07 -63.09
N THR A 3 -37.07 83.14 -63.41
CA THR A 3 -36.91 81.91 -62.62
C THR A 3 -36.69 82.24 -61.13
N PRO A 4 -37.29 81.48 -60.19
CA PRO A 4 -37.01 81.63 -58.76
C PRO A 4 -35.52 81.55 -58.46
N SER A 5 -35.02 82.42 -57.59
CA SER A 5 -33.68 82.31 -57.01
C SER A 5 -33.78 81.48 -55.74
N VAL A 6 -33.17 80.29 -55.76
CA VAL A 6 -33.10 79.37 -54.64
C VAL A 6 -31.79 79.59 -53.89
N THR A 7 -31.80 79.49 -52.56
CA THR A 7 -30.61 79.46 -51.72
C THR A 7 -30.71 78.26 -50.78
N ILE A 8 -29.75 77.35 -50.87
CA ILE A 8 -29.67 76.20 -49.95
C ILE A 8 -29.16 76.70 -48.59
N THR A 9 -29.97 76.51 -47.55
CA THR A 9 -29.59 76.87 -46.17
C THR A 9 -29.03 75.66 -45.41
N PHE A 10 -29.49 74.45 -45.73
CA PHE A 10 -28.91 73.19 -45.27
C PHE A 10 -29.18 72.05 -46.28
N PRO A 11 -28.22 71.16 -46.57
CA PRO A 11 -26.90 71.00 -45.94
C PRO A 11 -25.82 71.95 -46.48
N GLN A 12 -24.67 71.98 -45.79
CA GLN A 12 -23.45 72.65 -46.24
C GLN A 12 -22.47 71.62 -46.85
N ASN A 13 -21.52 72.07 -47.67
CA ASN A 13 -20.48 71.21 -48.25
C ASN A 13 -19.41 70.85 -47.20
N ARG A 14 -19.76 69.87 -46.34
CA ARG A 14 -18.89 69.26 -45.33
C ARG A 14 -19.37 67.85 -45.00
N THR A 15 -18.62 67.16 -44.14
CA THR A 15 -19.13 65.95 -43.50
C THR A 15 -20.18 66.31 -42.45
N LEU A 16 -21.30 65.62 -42.50
CA LEU A 16 -22.36 65.64 -41.49
C LEU A 16 -22.26 64.37 -40.63
N TYR A 17 -22.53 64.52 -39.34
CA TYR A 17 -22.31 63.47 -38.34
C TYR A 17 -23.61 62.86 -37.84
N TYR A 18 -23.52 61.74 -37.11
CA TYR A 18 -24.68 61.04 -36.56
C TYR A 18 -25.63 61.97 -35.81
N SER A 19 -25.04 62.85 -35.01
CA SER A 19 -25.75 63.71 -34.09
C SER A 19 -26.52 64.85 -34.79
N GLU A 20 -26.28 65.06 -36.09
CA GLU A 20 -27.02 66.01 -36.94
C GLU A 20 -28.23 65.36 -37.62
N THR A 21 -28.46 64.07 -37.39
CA THR A 21 -29.63 63.35 -37.88
C THR A 21 -30.82 63.53 -36.92
N PRO A 22 -32.08 63.54 -37.42
CA PRO A 22 -32.46 63.46 -38.83
C PRO A 22 -32.12 64.73 -39.61
N LEU A 23 -31.71 64.59 -40.89
CA LEU A 23 -31.28 65.74 -41.69
C LEU A 23 -32.49 66.55 -42.13
N ASN A 24 -32.60 67.80 -41.66
CA ASN A 24 -33.64 68.73 -42.10
C ASN A 24 -33.14 69.58 -43.27
N PHE A 25 -33.34 69.09 -44.49
CA PHE A 25 -33.01 69.82 -45.72
C PHE A 25 -33.83 71.09 -45.79
N SER A 26 -33.20 72.23 -46.05
CA SER A 26 -33.89 73.51 -46.07
C SER A 26 -33.35 74.45 -47.14
N VAL A 27 -34.26 75.20 -47.76
CA VAL A 27 -33.97 76.20 -48.79
C VAL A 27 -34.83 77.44 -48.60
N THR A 28 -34.31 78.59 -49.02
CA THR A 28 -35.06 79.85 -49.08
C THR A 28 -35.11 80.37 -50.50
N LEU A 29 -36.23 80.97 -50.89
CA LEU A 29 -36.46 81.54 -52.21
C LEU A 29 -36.69 83.05 -52.11
N ASN A 30 -36.35 83.79 -53.18
CA ASN A 30 -36.67 85.22 -53.30
C ASN A 30 -38.17 85.49 -53.59
N GLU A 31 -38.92 84.47 -53.99
CA GLU A 31 -40.35 84.53 -54.31
C GLU A 31 -41.08 83.23 -53.92
N ALA A 32 -42.41 83.24 -53.92
CA ALA A 32 -43.19 82.05 -53.60
C ALA A 32 -43.21 81.06 -54.78
N ALA A 33 -42.89 79.79 -54.53
CA ALA A 33 -42.95 78.72 -55.52
C ALA A 33 -44.28 77.96 -55.46
N ASP A 34 -44.73 77.47 -56.62
CA ASP A 34 -45.85 76.53 -56.76
C ASP A 34 -45.45 75.13 -56.26
N GLU A 35 -44.24 74.69 -56.60
CA GLU A 35 -43.68 73.42 -56.12
C GLU A 35 -42.16 73.53 -55.91
N VAL A 36 -41.67 72.95 -54.81
CA VAL A 36 -40.24 72.80 -54.52
C VAL A 36 -39.97 71.34 -54.21
N TRP A 37 -38.97 70.75 -54.84
CA TRP A 37 -38.57 69.37 -54.60
C TRP A 37 -37.05 69.22 -54.73
N TYR A 38 -36.52 68.12 -54.24
CA TYR A 38 -35.11 67.81 -54.38
C TYR A 38 -34.87 66.35 -54.73
N THR A 39 -33.66 66.03 -55.17
CA THR A 39 -33.16 64.66 -55.32
C THR A 39 -31.78 64.53 -54.68
N LEU A 40 -31.45 63.30 -54.25
CA LEU A 40 -30.12 62.92 -53.75
C LEU A 40 -29.40 61.92 -54.67
N ASP A 41 -30.06 61.46 -55.74
CA ASP A 41 -29.61 60.36 -56.60
C ASP A 41 -29.72 60.69 -58.10
N GLY A 42 -29.56 61.97 -58.44
CA GLY A 42 -29.57 62.45 -59.82
C GLY A 42 -30.95 62.39 -60.50
N GLY A 43 -32.03 62.44 -59.72
CA GLY A 43 -33.42 62.53 -60.19
C GLY A 43 -34.14 61.18 -60.28
N THR A 44 -33.57 60.10 -59.73
CA THR A 44 -34.25 58.79 -59.69
C THR A 44 -35.38 58.81 -58.65
N ASN A 45 -35.13 59.42 -57.49
CA ASN A 45 -36.12 59.70 -56.47
C ASN A 45 -36.18 61.22 -56.23
N ASN A 46 -37.37 61.80 -56.39
CA ASN A 46 -37.66 63.20 -56.10
C ASN A 46 -38.53 63.31 -54.84
N VAL A 47 -38.20 64.24 -53.97
CA VAL A 47 -38.88 64.47 -52.69
C VAL A 47 -39.41 65.90 -52.65
N THR A 48 -40.73 66.06 -52.55
CA THR A 48 -41.38 67.37 -52.43
C THR A 48 -41.12 67.98 -51.05
N MET A 49 -40.72 69.24 -51.01
CA MET A 49 -40.50 70.02 -49.79
C MET A 49 -41.76 70.80 -49.40
N THR A 50 -41.96 71.04 -48.10
CA THR A 50 -43.11 71.77 -47.59
C THR A 50 -42.71 73.14 -47.05
N THR A 51 -43.62 74.11 -47.09
CA THR A 51 -43.37 75.46 -46.55
C THR A 51 -43.28 75.42 -45.03
N ASP A 52 -42.24 76.02 -44.45
CA ASP A 52 -42.00 76.01 -42.99
C ASP A 52 -42.50 77.27 -42.26
N GLY A 53 -43.18 78.17 -42.96
CA GLY A 53 -43.74 79.40 -42.39
C GLY A 53 -44.78 80.11 -43.27
N ALA A 54 -45.45 81.12 -42.70
CA ALA A 54 -46.44 81.94 -43.40
C ALA A 54 -45.74 82.90 -44.38
N GLY A 55 -45.81 82.60 -45.68
CA GLY A 55 -45.28 83.46 -46.73
C GLY A 55 -44.75 82.74 -47.96
N GLY A 56 -44.48 81.43 -47.89
CA GLY A 56 -44.05 80.63 -49.05
C GLY A 56 -42.62 80.91 -49.53
N TYR A 57 -41.75 81.49 -48.70
CA TYR A 57 -40.36 81.83 -49.06
C TYR A 57 -39.32 80.84 -48.52
N SER A 58 -39.72 79.89 -47.68
CA SER A 58 -38.83 78.91 -47.07
C SER A 58 -39.50 77.55 -47.07
N TYR A 59 -38.71 76.55 -47.44
CA TYR A 59 -39.16 75.17 -47.65
C TYR A 59 -38.19 74.24 -46.95
N ASN A 60 -38.71 73.23 -46.26
CA ASN A 60 -37.91 72.20 -45.64
C ASN A 60 -38.48 70.80 -45.86
N HIS A 61 -37.64 69.81 -45.61
CA HIS A 61 -38.03 68.41 -45.57
C HIS A 61 -37.05 67.64 -44.68
N THR A 62 -37.57 66.94 -43.67
CA THR A 62 -36.77 66.09 -42.79
C THR A 62 -36.64 64.69 -43.36
N ASN A 63 -35.40 64.22 -43.55
CA ASN A 63 -35.10 62.85 -43.92
C ASN A 63 -34.52 62.09 -42.72
N THR A 64 -35.18 61.02 -42.31
CA THR A 64 -34.85 60.23 -41.11
C THR A 64 -34.04 58.98 -41.40
N SER A 65 -33.79 58.62 -42.66
CA SER A 65 -33.16 57.33 -43.01
C SER A 65 -32.26 57.44 -44.23
N LEU A 66 -31.13 58.12 -44.08
CA LEU A 66 -30.06 58.14 -45.09
C LEU A 66 -28.88 57.28 -44.61
N PRO A 67 -28.42 56.29 -45.38
CA PRO A 67 -27.19 55.56 -45.10
C PRO A 67 -25.93 56.45 -45.10
N ASP A 68 -24.81 55.92 -44.61
CA ASP A 68 -23.51 56.58 -44.75
C ASP A 68 -23.11 56.65 -46.23
N GLY A 69 -22.67 57.82 -46.68
CA GLY A 69 -22.39 58.03 -48.10
C GLY A 69 -22.22 59.48 -48.53
N SER A 70 -21.74 59.64 -49.76
CA SER A 70 -21.69 60.95 -50.43
C SER A 70 -23.01 61.19 -51.14
N TYR A 71 -23.62 62.34 -50.89
CA TYR A 71 -24.88 62.75 -51.51
C TYR A 71 -24.73 64.10 -52.18
N THR A 72 -25.43 64.27 -53.30
CA THR A 72 -25.55 65.56 -53.97
C THR A 72 -27.00 66.00 -53.85
N PHE A 73 -27.25 67.06 -53.07
CA PHE A 73 -28.56 67.67 -52.92
C PHE A 73 -28.79 68.60 -54.11
N ASN A 74 -29.67 68.20 -55.02
CA ASN A 74 -30.09 68.97 -56.18
C ASN A 74 -31.51 69.48 -55.95
N VAL A 75 -31.70 70.80 -55.97
CA VAL A 75 -32.98 71.44 -55.66
C VAL A 75 -33.63 71.98 -56.91
N TYR A 76 -34.94 71.78 -56.99
CA TYR A 76 -35.80 72.27 -58.06
C TYR A 76 -36.90 73.12 -57.46
N ALA A 77 -37.16 74.29 -58.06
CA ALA A 77 -38.25 75.17 -57.66
C ALA A 77 -38.97 75.74 -58.88
N ASN A 78 -40.28 75.57 -58.94
CA ASN A 78 -41.12 76.09 -60.01
C ASN A 78 -42.05 77.18 -59.46
N ASP A 79 -42.11 78.35 -60.11
CA ASP A 79 -43.09 79.38 -59.79
C ASP A 79 -44.48 79.09 -60.39
N THR A 80 -45.49 79.90 -60.02
CA THR A 80 -46.86 79.78 -60.55
C THR A 80 -46.98 80.05 -62.06
N SER A 81 -45.94 80.62 -62.66
CA SER A 81 -45.85 80.92 -64.09
C SER A 81 -45.12 79.83 -64.87
N GLY A 82 -44.63 78.77 -64.20
CA GLY A 82 -43.95 77.63 -64.81
C GLY A 82 -42.45 77.83 -65.03
N ASN A 83 -41.81 78.86 -64.46
CA ASN A 83 -40.37 79.03 -64.56
C ASN A 83 -39.65 78.16 -63.51
N LEU A 84 -38.77 77.28 -63.98
CA LEU A 84 -38.02 76.32 -63.17
C LEU A 84 -36.60 76.84 -62.87
N ASN A 85 -36.18 76.78 -61.60
CA ASN A 85 -34.77 76.73 -61.23
C ASN A 85 -34.36 75.29 -60.95
N ASP A 86 -33.29 74.82 -61.58
CA ASP A 86 -32.69 73.49 -61.44
C ASP A 86 -31.16 73.55 -61.26
N THR A 87 -30.63 74.72 -60.90
CA THR A 87 -29.18 74.99 -60.89
C THR A 87 -28.52 74.88 -59.52
N GLU A 88 -29.30 74.98 -58.44
CA GLU A 88 -28.77 74.97 -57.08
C GLU A 88 -28.46 73.55 -56.60
N THR A 89 -27.21 73.35 -56.20
CA THR A 89 -26.76 72.05 -55.70
C THR A 89 -25.67 72.18 -54.65
N VAL A 90 -25.64 71.24 -53.71
CA VAL A 90 -24.56 71.08 -52.74
C VAL A 90 -24.24 69.60 -52.55
N THR A 91 -22.96 69.24 -52.60
CA THR A 91 -22.48 67.90 -52.23
C THR A 91 -22.11 67.89 -50.76
N PHE A 92 -22.51 66.85 -50.03
CA PHE A 92 -22.14 66.62 -48.64
C PHE A 92 -21.84 65.12 -48.42
N TYR A 93 -21.15 64.80 -47.33
CA TYR A 93 -20.89 63.41 -46.94
C TYR A 93 -21.56 63.13 -45.60
N LEU A 94 -22.39 62.09 -45.51
CA LEU A 94 -22.98 61.65 -44.25
C LEU A 94 -22.14 60.50 -43.68
N ASN A 95 -21.66 60.67 -42.44
CA ASN A 95 -20.99 59.62 -41.68
C ASN A 95 -21.62 59.50 -40.28
N GLN A 96 -22.61 58.62 -40.18
CA GLN A 96 -23.32 58.29 -38.95
C GLN A 96 -22.53 57.33 -38.06
N SER A 97 -21.24 57.12 -38.33
CA SER A 97 -20.34 56.37 -37.44
C SER A 97 -19.47 57.30 -36.59
N LEU A 98 -19.46 58.61 -36.87
CA LEU A 98 -18.69 59.59 -36.10
C LEU A 98 -19.60 60.31 -35.10
N ILE A 99 -19.14 60.42 -33.85
CA ILE A 99 -19.77 61.18 -32.77
C ILE A 99 -18.86 62.35 -32.41
N SER A 100 -19.40 63.57 -32.39
CA SER A 100 -18.63 64.81 -32.12
C SER A 100 -19.18 65.65 -30.96
N TYR A 101 -20.37 65.30 -30.47
CA TYR A 101 -21.05 65.92 -29.33
C TYR A 101 -22.02 64.93 -28.71
N CYS A 102 -22.50 65.23 -27.50
CA CYS A 102 -23.48 64.43 -26.77
C CYS A 102 -24.75 64.16 -27.62
N THR A 103 -25.18 62.90 -27.69
CA THR A 103 -26.21 62.46 -28.64
C THR A 103 -26.89 61.16 -28.21
N ASN A 104 -28.08 60.88 -28.77
CA ASN A 104 -28.82 59.63 -28.58
C ASN A 104 -28.58 58.68 -29.76
N VAL A 105 -27.83 57.61 -29.55
CA VAL A 105 -27.49 56.61 -30.56
C VAL A 105 -28.57 55.54 -30.66
N THR A 106 -29.19 55.37 -31.82
CA THR A 106 -30.36 54.47 -32.04
C THR A 106 -30.09 53.38 -33.08
N ILE A 107 -28.92 53.38 -33.73
CA ILE A 107 -28.54 52.39 -34.75
C ILE A 107 -27.55 51.39 -34.16
N GLY A 108 -27.97 50.15 -33.98
CA GLY A 108 -27.18 49.09 -33.37
C GLY A 108 -26.41 48.25 -34.38
N ASN A 109 -25.72 47.21 -33.88
CA ASN A 109 -24.84 46.33 -34.66
C ASN A 109 -23.80 47.14 -35.45
N LYS A 110 -23.24 48.19 -34.84
CA LYS A 110 -22.41 49.19 -35.51
C LYS A 110 -21.28 49.67 -34.62
N ASN A 111 -20.18 50.03 -35.26
CA ASN A 111 -19.06 50.70 -34.62
C ASN A 111 -19.18 52.21 -34.76
N TYR A 112 -18.85 52.91 -33.68
CA TYR A 112 -18.81 54.36 -33.59
C TYR A 112 -17.42 54.83 -33.20
N TRP A 113 -17.04 56.03 -33.63
CA TRP A 113 -15.78 56.66 -33.28
C TRP A 113 -16.02 58.08 -32.77
N LEU A 114 -15.39 58.43 -31.64
CA LEU A 114 -15.31 59.83 -31.22
C LEU A 114 -14.37 60.56 -32.18
N ASN A 115 -14.89 61.60 -32.82
CA ASN A 115 -14.12 62.44 -33.75
C ASN A 115 -13.32 63.54 -33.02
N ASN A 116 -13.74 63.90 -31.83
CA ASN A 116 -13.12 64.90 -30.95
C ASN A 116 -13.51 64.61 -29.50
N SER A 117 -12.79 65.24 -28.57
CA SER A 117 -13.16 65.24 -27.17
C SER A 117 -14.43 66.08 -26.92
N ILE A 118 -15.26 65.64 -25.98
CA ILE A 118 -16.58 66.20 -25.68
C ILE A 118 -16.55 66.73 -24.23
N GLY A 119 -16.85 68.03 -24.02
CA GLY A 119 -16.76 68.67 -22.69
C GLY A 119 -17.83 69.73 -22.39
N GLY A 120 -18.46 69.69 -21.21
CA GLY A 120 -19.60 70.56 -20.81
C GLY A 120 -20.55 70.00 -19.72
N ASP A 121 -21.50 70.82 -19.23
CA ASP A 121 -22.48 70.48 -18.17
C ASP A 121 -23.71 69.75 -18.75
N TRP A 122 -23.56 68.50 -19.18
CA TRP A 122 -24.69 67.68 -19.63
C TRP A 122 -25.05 66.63 -18.61
N ALA A 123 -26.36 66.51 -18.32
CA ALA A 123 -26.88 65.46 -17.46
C ALA A 123 -26.54 64.07 -18.01
N ASP A 124 -26.88 63.79 -19.28
CA ASP A 124 -26.48 62.57 -19.97
C ASP A 124 -25.80 62.92 -21.29
N CYS A 125 -24.56 62.47 -21.53
CA CYS A 125 -23.85 62.82 -22.76
C CYS A 125 -24.15 61.88 -23.93
N ILE A 126 -23.72 60.62 -23.89
CA ILE A 126 -23.98 59.65 -24.97
C ILE A 126 -24.98 58.61 -24.47
N SER A 127 -26.16 58.57 -25.07
CA SER A 127 -27.21 57.62 -24.70
C SER A 127 -27.43 56.59 -25.79
N PHE A 128 -27.09 55.34 -25.54
CA PHE A 128 -27.34 54.24 -26.46
C PHE A 128 -28.74 53.66 -26.23
N LYS A 129 -29.60 53.77 -27.24
CA LYS A 129 -30.94 53.18 -27.34
C LYS A 129 -30.94 52.04 -28.37
N THR A 130 -29.90 51.22 -28.36
CA THR A 130 -29.71 50.13 -29.33
C THR A 130 -28.59 49.18 -28.91
N ASP A 131 -28.59 47.94 -29.40
CA ASP A 131 -27.65 46.88 -28.99
C ASP A 131 -26.44 46.66 -29.90
N ASN A 132 -25.44 45.94 -29.37
CA ASN A 132 -24.26 45.46 -30.09
C ASN A 132 -23.47 46.61 -30.71
N VAL A 133 -23.13 47.58 -29.87
CA VAL A 133 -22.38 48.77 -30.27
C VAL A 133 -20.95 48.70 -29.74
N THR A 134 -19.99 49.08 -30.57
CA THR A 134 -18.61 49.37 -30.14
C THR A 134 -18.32 50.85 -30.31
N LEU A 135 -17.93 51.55 -29.25
CA LEU A 135 -17.48 52.94 -29.30
C LEU A 135 -15.96 53.00 -29.14
N TYR A 136 -15.26 53.47 -30.17
CA TYR A 136 -13.84 53.77 -30.14
C TYR A 136 -13.62 55.24 -29.82
N GLY A 137 -13.00 55.55 -28.69
CA GLY A 137 -12.70 56.90 -28.27
C GLY A 137 -11.55 57.55 -29.04
N GLN A 138 -10.65 56.76 -29.62
CA GLN A 138 -9.46 57.26 -30.32
C GLN A 138 -8.58 58.16 -29.44
N ASN A 139 -8.48 57.87 -28.14
CA ASN A 139 -7.83 58.66 -27.10
C ASN A 139 -8.48 60.03 -26.82
N ASN A 140 -9.70 60.26 -27.31
CA ASN A 140 -10.49 61.45 -26.91
C ASN A 140 -11.05 61.28 -25.51
N TYR A 141 -11.39 62.39 -24.86
CA TYR A 141 -12.04 62.40 -23.55
C TYR A 141 -13.53 62.79 -23.63
N ILE A 142 -14.31 62.29 -22.67
CA ILE A 142 -15.65 62.78 -22.32
C ILE A 142 -15.55 63.35 -20.90
N GLU A 143 -15.73 64.65 -20.75
CA GLU A 143 -15.60 65.33 -19.45
C GLU A 143 -16.80 66.22 -19.11
N SER A 144 -17.20 66.21 -17.84
CA SER A 144 -18.18 67.18 -17.33
C SER A 144 -17.48 68.44 -16.81
N SER A 145 -18.15 69.61 -16.86
CA SER A 145 -17.64 70.85 -16.25
C SER A 145 -18.06 71.06 -14.79
N VAL A 146 -18.95 70.22 -14.26
CA VAL A 146 -19.28 70.16 -12.83
C VAL A 146 -18.49 69.05 -12.14
N SER A 147 -17.96 69.34 -10.95
CA SER A 147 -17.30 68.33 -10.11
C SER A 147 -18.36 67.43 -9.49
N GLY A 148 -18.37 66.15 -9.88
CA GLY A 148 -19.23 65.11 -9.31
C GLY A 148 -19.23 65.15 -7.78
N GLY A 149 -20.40 65.35 -7.22
CA GLY A 149 -20.65 65.28 -5.79
C GLY A 149 -21.86 64.37 -5.62
N GLU A 150 -21.70 63.31 -4.83
CA GLU A 150 -22.69 62.25 -4.58
C GLU A 150 -24.14 62.77 -4.56
N LEU A 151 -24.88 62.55 -5.65
CA LEU A 151 -26.33 62.68 -5.65
C LEU A 151 -26.98 61.29 -5.56
N PRO A 152 -28.14 61.16 -4.88
CA PRO A 152 -28.84 59.89 -4.74
C PRO A 152 -29.26 59.31 -6.09
N VAL A 153 -29.31 57.97 -6.15
CA VAL A 153 -29.78 57.15 -7.28
C VAL A 153 -31.02 57.75 -7.94
N GLY A 154 -30.92 58.10 -9.23
CA GLY A 154 -32.01 58.64 -10.06
C GLY A 154 -31.80 60.03 -10.66
N ASN A 155 -30.79 60.81 -10.21
CA ASN A 155 -30.41 62.12 -10.79
C ASN A 155 -28.89 62.25 -11.04
N ALA A 156 -28.20 61.14 -11.30
CA ALA A 156 -26.75 61.12 -11.51
C ALA A 156 -26.42 61.49 -12.96
N ASP A 157 -25.42 62.35 -13.16
CA ASP A 157 -24.97 62.71 -14.50
C ASP A 157 -24.13 61.58 -15.12
N ARG A 158 -24.44 61.15 -16.35
CA ARG A 158 -23.84 59.99 -17.02
C ARG A 158 -23.08 60.38 -18.28
N ALA A 159 -21.81 59.97 -18.39
CA ALA A 159 -21.05 60.21 -19.62
C ALA A 159 -21.54 59.31 -20.76
N ILE A 160 -21.60 58.00 -20.49
CA ILE A 160 -22.14 57.01 -21.40
C ILE A 160 -23.22 56.23 -20.67
N GLN A 161 -24.46 56.30 -21.19
CA GLN A 161 -25.56 55.50 -20.69
C GLN A 161 -26.11 54.56 -21.74
N VAL A 162 -26.50 53.38 -21.30
CA VAL A 162 -27.23 52.38 -22.08
C VAL A 162 -28.65 52.33 -21.56
N LEU A 163 -29.62 52.47 -22.45
CA LEU A 163 -31.02 52.36 -22.06
C LEU A 163 -31.49 50.90 -22.16
N HIS A 164 -32.23 50.44 -21.16
CA HIS A 164 -32.93 49.16 -21.24
C HIS A 164 -33.90 49.12 -22.46
N PRO A 165 -34.12 47.98 -23.14
CA PRO A 165 -33.62 46.62 -22.87
C PRO A 165 -32.28 46.27 -23.52
N PHE A 166 -31.52 47.27 -23.96
CA PHE A 166 -30.24 47.03 -24.62
C PHE A 166 -29.18 46.69 -23.58
N GLY A 167 -28.29 45.76 -23.90
CA GLY A 167 -27.41 45.14 -22.92
C GLY A 167 -26.03 44.70 -23.42
N ASN A 168 -25.60 44.92 -24.67
CA ASN A 168 -24.24 44.52 -25.10
C ASN A 168 -23.45 45.68 -25.72
N PHE A 169 -22.44 46.16 -24.99
CA PHE A 169 -21.65 47.33 -25.38
C PHE A 169 -20.16 47.12 -25.18
N THR A 170 -19.39 47.61 -26.14
CA THR A 170 -17.93 47.68 -26.06
C THR A 170 -17.47 49.13 -26.13
N ILE A 171 -16.56 49.52 -25.26
CA ILE A 171 -15.92 50.82 -25.21
C ILE A 171 -14.41 50.56 -25.26
N GLU A 172 -13.70 51.35 -26.06
CA GLU A 172 -12.25 51.20 -26.24
C GLU A 172 -11.62 52.58 -26.48
N ASP A 173 -10.49 52.88 -25.84
CA ASP A 173 -9.69 54.11 -26.02
C ASP A 173 -10.43 55.44 -25.71
N VAL A 174 -11.32 55.48 -24.73
CA VAL A 174 -12.06 56.65 -24.19
C VAL A 174 -11.62 56.98 -22.75
N ASN A 175 -11.21 58.23 -22.52
CA ASN A 175 -10.98 58.71 -21.14
C ASN A 175 -12.22 59.45 -20.61
N ILE A 176 -12.80 59.00 -19.50
CA ILE A 176 -13.99 59.62 -18.91
C ILE A 176 -13.64 60.18 -17.53
N THR A 177 -13.98 61.45 -17.29
CA THR A 177 -13.71 62.10 -15.98
C THR A 177 -14.85 63.02 -15.55
N LYS A 178 -15.00 63.20 -14.23
CA LYS A 178 -15.90 64.17 -13.57
C LYS A 178 -17.41 63.92 -13.74
N TYR A 179 -17.82 62.74 -14.23
CA TYR A 179 -19.21 62.31 -14.22
C TYR A 179 -19.51 61.48 -12.98
N ASP A 180 -20.74 61.56 -12.45
CA ASP A 180 -21.18 60.72 -11.33
C ASP A 180 -21.16 59.24 -11.73
N VAL A 181 -21.54 58.94 -12.98
CA VAL A 181 -21.39 57.62 -13.59
C VAL A 181 -20.69 57.77 -14.94
N SER A 182 -19.52 57.17 -15.09
CA SER A 182 -18.79 57.22 -16.36
C SER A 182 -19.45 56.30 -17.39
N VAL A 183 -19.79 55.07 -17.00
CA VAL A 183 -20.51 54.11 -17.85
C VAL A 183 -21.61 53.46 -17.03
N GLY A 184 -22.85 53.56 -17.48
CA GLY A 184 -24.01 53.11 -16.71
C GLY A 184 -25.17 52.58 -17.55
N MET A 185 -26.04 51.76 -16.94
CA MET A 185 -27.33 51.40 -17.53
C MET A 185 -28.48 52.20 -16.88
N PHE A 186 -29.43 52.70 -17.68
CA PHE A 186 -30.61 53.44 -17.24
C PHE A 186 -31.92 52.84 -17.78
N THR A 187 -33.01 52.92 -17.00
CA THR A 187 -34.37 52.61 -17.45
C THR A 187 -35.22 53.89 -17.50
N GLU A 188 -35.78 54.21 -18.68
CA GLU A 188 -36.72 55.35 -18.82
C GLU A 188 -38.14 55.00 -18.34
N ASP A 189 -38.48 53.72 -18.15
CA ASP A 189 -39.83 53.25 -17.81
C ASP A 189 -39.82 52.28 -16.62
N SER A 190 -40.14 52.79 -15.44
CA SER A 190 -40.25 52.02 -14.19
C SER A 190 -41.46 51.07 -14.12
N SER A 191 -42.26 50.98 -15.20
CA SER A 191 -43.40 50.05 -15.31
C SER A 191 -43.04 48.72 -15.99
N LEU A 192 -41.80 48.61 -16.47
CA LEU A 192 -41.19 47.34 -16.87
C LEU A 192 -40.70 46.61 -15.60
N GLY A 193 -40.65 45.29 -15.66
CA GLY A 193 -40.32 44.44 -14.51
C GLY A 193 -38.85 44.57 -14.09
N GLY A 194 -38.33 43.62 -13.31
CA GLY A 194 -36.93 43.63 -12.83
C GLY A 194 -35.91 43.61 -13.97
N ASP A 195 -35.56 44.79 -14.47
CA ASP A 195 -34.69 45.00 -15.62
C ASP A 195 -33.24 44.67 -15.24
N SER A 196 -32.63 43.75 -15.98
CA SER A 196 -31.25 43.29 -15.72
C SER A 196 -30.22 44.29 -16.22
N GLY A 197 -29.08 44.36 -15.53
CA GLY A 197 -27.94 45.20 -15.86
C GLY A 197 -27.36 44.94 -17.25
N ALA A 198 -26.71 45.95 -17.83
CA ALA A 198 -26.07 45.86 -19.14
C ALA A 198 -24.71 45.16 -19.05
N ASN A 199 -24.32 44.51 -20.15
CA ASN A 199 -23.00 43.93 -20.32
C ASN A 199 -22.05 44.96 -20.97
N PHE A 200 -20.97 45.27 -20.26
CA PHE A 200 -19.93 46.18 -20.69
C PHE A 200 -18.62 45.43 -20.92
N THR A 201 -18.00 45.67 -22.07
CA THR A 201 -16.59 45.36 -22.32
C THR A 201 -15.85 46.67 -22.50
N ILE A 202 -14.88 46.97 -21.64
CA ILE A 202 -14.16 48.26 -21.59
C ILE A 202 -12.67 47.94 -21.75
N LYS A 203 -11.95 48.71 -22.56
CA LYS A 203 -10.58 48.41 -22.97
C LYS A 203 -9.73 49.67 -23.10
N ASP A 204 -8.53 49.64 -22.50
CA ASP A 204 -7.54 50.71 -22.64
C ASP A 204 -8.09 52.10 -22.22
N ASP A 205 -8.96 52.10 -21.21
CA ASP A 205 -9.73 53.27 -20.74
C ASP A 205 -9.31 53.73 -19.33
N ASN A 206 -9.54 55.01 -19.02
CA ASN A 206 -9.57 55.49 -17.63
C ASN A 206 -11.00 55.90 -17.28
N ILE A 207 -11.57 55.23 -16.28
CA ILE A 207 -12.99 55.31 -15.92
C ILE A 207 -13.11 55.60 -14.43
N ASP A 208 -14.04 56.45 -14.03
CA ASP A 208 -14.24 56.74 -12.61
C ASP A 208 -15.21 55.75 -11.96
N VAL A 209 -16.42 55.69 -12.50
CA VAL A 209 -17.54 54.90 -11.99
C VAL A 209 -18.18 54.08 -13.09
N ILE A 210 -18.32 52.78 -12.88
CA ILE A 210 -19.02 51.84 -13.75
C ILE A 210 -20.19 51.25 -12.97
N SER A 211 -21.39 51.33 -13.53
CA SER A 211 -22.59 50.71 -12.95
C SER A 211 -23.34 49.87 -13.98
N ALA A 212 -23.29 48.57 -13.79
CA ALA A 212 -24.12 47.57 -14.46
C ALA A 212 -25.15 46.99 -13.47
N ASP A 213 -25.62 47.81 -12.54
CA ASP A 213 -26.65 47.40 -11.58
C ASP A 213 -27.95 47.13 -12.32
N ALA A 214 -28.71 46.15 -11.82
CA ALA A 214 -30.10 46.00 -12.20
C ALA A 214 -30.93 47.16 -11.68
N GLU A 215 -32.06 47.39 -12.34
CA GLU A 215 -33.05 48.37 -11.88
C GLU A 215 -34.17 47.66 -11.11
N ALA A 216 -34.73 48.34 -10.11
CA ALA A 216 -35.70 47.72 -9.22
C ALA A 216 -37.09 47.66 -9.87
N THR A 217 -37.74 46.49 -9.81
CA THR A 217 -39.14 46.36 -10.24
C THR A 217 -40.07 47.14 -9.30
N THR A 218 -41.14 47.70 -9.84
CA THR A 218 -42.27 48.22 -9.03
C THR A 218 -43.50 47.30 -9.08
N ILE A 219 -43.41 46.19 -9.80
CA ILE A 219 -44.51 45.27 -10.07
C ILE A 219 -44.62 44.23 -8.95
N ILE A 220 -45.85 43.97 -8.48
CA ILE A 220 -46.10 43.00 -7.40
C ILE A 220 -45.91 41.57 -7.92
N ASN A 221 -45.19 40.74 -7.15
CA ASN A 221 -44.83 39.34 -7.47
C ASN A 221 -43.90 39.19 -8.66
N ASP A 222 -43.17 40.23 -9.00
CA ASP A 222 -42.17 40.23 -10.04
C ASP A 222 -40.77 39.97 -9.46
N ASP A 223 -39.95 39.31 -10.26
CA ASP A 223 -38.58 38.97 -9.90
C ASP A 223 -37.70 40.23 -9.97
N GLY A 224 -36.67 40.29 -9.13
CA GLY A 224 -35.64 41.31 -9.21
C GLY A 224 -34.75 41.12 -10.43
N GLY A 225 -34.23 42.22 -10.98
CA GLY A 225 -33.30 42.18 -12.10
C GLY A 225 -31.92 41.67 -11.67
N ASN A 226 -31.22 40.97 -12.57
CA ASN A 226 -29.85 40.52 -12.31
C ASN A 226 -28.84 41.62 -12.66
N GLY A 227 -27.76 41.75 -11.89
CA GLY A 227 -26.62 42.57 -12.29
C GLY A 227 -26.04 42.09 -13.63
N GLY A 228 -25.50 43.02 -14.40
CA GLY A 228 -24.88 42.75 -15.71
C GLY A 228 -23.47 42.12 -15.63
N GLU A 229 -22.82 42.03 -16.78
CA GLU A 229 -21.43 41.55 -16.89
C GLU A 229 -20.47 42.69 -17.25
N ILE A 230 -19.39 42.87 -16.50
CA ILE A 230 -18.36 43.89 -16.75
C ILE A 230 -17.03 43.19 -17.03
N TYR A 231 -16.47 43.42 -18.21
CA TYR A 231 -15.14 42.95 -18.60
C TYR A 231 -14.22 44.14 -18.82
N LEU A 232 -13.16 44.22 -18.03
CA LEU A 232 -12.18 45.30 -18.04
C LEU A 232 -10.83 44.75 -18.51
N TYR A 233 -10.29 45.30 -19.59
CA TYR A 233 -8.96 44.94 -20.12
C TYR A 233 -8.06 46.18 -20.18
N GLU A 234 -6.99 46.20 -19.38
CA GLU A 234 -6.10 47.36 -19.25
C GLU A 234 -6.85 48.67 -18.89
N VAL A 235 -7.86 48.57 -18.02
CA VAL A 235 -8.69 49.71 -17.58
C VAL A 235 -8.32 50.12 -16.16
N ASN A 236 -8.14 51.42 -15.92
CA ASN A 236 -8.03 51.94 -14.55
C ASN A 236 -9.37 52.47 -14.07
N VAL A 237 -9.88 51.92 -12.97
CA VAL A 237 -11.07 52.42 -12.28
C VAL A 237 -10.66 53.19 -11.03
N SER A 238 -11.14 54.42 -10.85
CA SER A 238 -10.73 55.27 -9.72
C SER A 238 -11.72 55.36 -8.55
N SER A 239 -12.98 54.95 -8.73
CA SER A 239 -14.02 55.12 -7.69
C SER A 239 -14.89 53.88 -7.45
N ASN A 240 -15.74 53.47 -8.40
CA ASN A 240 -16.73 52.42 -8.14
C ASN A 240 -16.93 51.48 -9.34
N ILE A 241 -17.07 50.19 -9.06
CA ILE A 241 -17.55 49.15 -9.98
C ILE A 241 -18.73 48.47 -9.31
N SER A 242 -19.94 48.70 -9.82
CA SER A 242 -21.15 48.08 -9.29
C SER A 242 -21.87 47.24 -10.35
N SER A 243 -22.33 46.06 -9.93
CA SER A 243 -23.18 45.21 -10.73
C SER A 243 -24.04 44.34 -9.81
N SER A 244 -24.93 45.00 -9.09
CA SER A 244 -25.80 44.36 -8.10
C SER A 244 -27.14 43.95 -8.69
N GLY A 245 -27.69 42.86 -8.17
CA GLY A 245 -29.06 42.44 -8.42
C GLY A 245 -30.05 43.23 -7.56
N THR A 246 -31.29 43.36 -8.00
CA THR A 246 -32.34 44.08 -7.24
C THR A 246 -33.29 43.12 -6.53
N ASN A 247 -33.96 43.63 -5.50
CA ASN A 247 -34.93 42.86 -4.73
C ASN A 247 -36.15 42.50 -5.58
N GLY A 248 -36.64 41.26 -5.44
CA GLY A 248 -37.97 40.90 -5.90
C GLY A 248 -39.05 41.50 -5.01
N ILE A 249 -40.27 41.69 -5.54
CA ILE A 249 -41.40 42.19 -4.75
C ILE A 249 -42.39 41.06 -4.47
N GLY A 250 -42.86 40.94 -3.23
CA GLY A 250 -43.90 39.97 -2.85
C GLY A 250 -43.36 38.53 -2.86
N THR A 251 -43.86 37.69 -3.76
CA THR A 251 -43.34 36.33 -3.96
C THR A 251 -42.24 36.22 -5.02
N GLY A 252 -41.79 37.35 -5.58
CA GLY A 252 -40.73 37.37 -6.58
C GLY A 252 -39.38 36.91 -6.02
N ASN A 253 -38.57 36.34 -6.89
CA ASN A 253 -37.19 35.95 -6.59
C ASN A 253 -36.31 37.20 -6.52
N GLY A 254 -35.26 37.13 -5.72
CA GLY A 254 -34.22 38.15 -5.72
C GLY A 254 -33.35 38.04 -6.97
N GLY A 255 -32.94 39.17 -7.53
CA GLY A 255 -32.01 39.21 -8.65
C GLY A 255 -30.60 38.78 -8.23
N ASN A 256 -29.88 38.10 -9.10
CA ASN A 256 -28.49 37.74 -8.84
C ASN A 256 -27.57 38.96 -9.00
N GLY A 257 -26.49 39.02 -8.21
CA GLY A 257 -25.38 39.91 -8.48
C GLY A 257 -24.68 39.53 -9.79
N GLY A 258 -24.03 40.50 -10.39
CA GLY A 258 -23.39 40.42 -11.69
C GLY A 258 -22.00 39.79 -11.67
N TYR A 259 -21.33 39.91 -12.81
CA TYR A 259 -20.01 39.32 -13.03
C TYR A 259 -19.02 40.41 -13.40
N VAL A 260 -17.89 40.51 -12.68
CA VAL A 260 -16.83 41.48 -12.97
C VAL A 260 -15.53 40.72 -13.22
N TYR A 261 -14.95 40.94 -14.40
CA TYR A 261 -13.65 40.43 -14.80
C TYR A 261 -12.69 41.58 -15.06
N ILE A 262 -11.55 41.58 -14.37
CA ILE A 262 -10.51 42.60 -14.51
C ILE A 262 -9.21 41.93 -14.93
N GLU A 263 -8.66 42.32 -16.07
CA GLU A 263 -7.38 41.85 -16.57
C GLU A 263 -6.48 43.02 -16.98
N ASN A 264 -5.48 43.30 -16.15
CA ASN A 264 -4.47 44.31 -16.44
C ASN A 264 -3.07 43.81 -16.12
N LYS A 265 -2.07 44.44 -16.73
CA LYS A 265 -0.71 44.29 -16.26
C LYS A 265 -0.54 44.69 -14.79
N ILE A 266 -1.11 45.84 -14.44
CA ILE A 266 -1.21 46.35 -13.07
C ILE A 266 -2.69 46.55 -12.76
N VAL A 267 -3.22 45.78 -11.82
CA VAL A 267 -4.57 46.00 -11.29
C VAL A 267 -4.44 46.87 -10.04
N ASN A 268 -5.00 48.08 -10.08
CA ASN A 268 -5.05 48.98 -8.94
C ASN A 268 -6.51 49.27 -8.58
N LEU A 269 -6.95 48.76 -7.45
CA LEU A 269 -8.28 48.98 -6.86
C LEU A 269 -8.19 49.82 -5.57
N SER A 270 -7.11 50.58 -5.39
CA SER A 270 -6.93 51.39 -4.19
C SER A 270 -8.08 52.38 -4.02
N SER A 271 -8.78 52.29 -2.89
CA SER A 271 -9.97 53.11 -2.57
C SER A 271 -11.14 52.94 -3.55
N VAL A 272 -11.16 51.86 -4.34
CA VAL A 272 -12.28 51.50 -5.22
C VAL A 272 -13.30 50.69 -4.44
N LEU A 273 -14.58 51.02 -4.61
CA LEU A 273 -15.71 50.19 -4.20
C LEU A 273 -16.04 49.17 -5.29
N VAL A 274 -16.19 47.89 -4.93
CA VAL A 274 -16.66 46.83 -5.80
C VAL A 274 -17.90 46.20 -5.18
N GLU A 275 -19.07 46.47 -5.74
CA GLU A 275 -20.37 46.05 -5.20
C GLU A 275 -21.06 45.06 -6.15
N LEU A 276 -21.21 43.81 -5.70
CA LEU A 276 -21.76 42.69 -6.49
C LEU A 276 -22.86 41.97 -5.74
N ASP A 277 -23.64 42.72 -4.97
CA ASP A 277 -24.63 42.14 -4.08
C ASP A 277 -25.82 41.56 -4.85
N TYR A 278 -26.53 40.67 -4.18
CA TYR A 278 -27.76 40.07 -4.69
C TYR A 278 -28.99 40.78 -4.12
N GLY A 279 -30.12 40.63 -4.80
CA GLY A 279 -31.40 41.08 -4.29
C GLY A 279 -32.06 40.08 -3.35
N ALA A 280 -32.75 40.57 -2.33
CA ALA A 280 -33.63 39.78 -1.48
C ALA A 280 -34.90 39.33 -2.24
N GLY A 281 -35.42 38.15 -1.91
CA GLY A 281 -36.64 37.60 -2.51
C GLY A 281 -37.03 36.23 -1.95
N SER A 282 -37.83 35.48 -2.70
CA SER A 282 -38.30 34.14 -2.28
C SER A 282 -38.10 33.06 -3.36
N PRO A 283 -36.87 32.56 -3.58
CA PRO A 283 -35.67 32.79 -2.77
C PRO A 283 -34.91 34.08 -3.11
N ASP A 284 -33.99 34.46 -2.21
CA ASP A 284 -32.95 35.45 -2.46
C ASP A 284 -32.11 35.08 -3.69
N GLY A 285 -31.57 36.09 -4.37
CA GLY A 285 -30.59 35.90 -5.44
C GLY A 285 -29.26 35.36 -4.93
N VAL A 286 -28.33 35.16 -5.88
CA VAL A 286 -26.95 34.74 -5.61
C VAL A 286 -26.02 35.92 -5.80
N ALA A 287 -25.12 36.15 -4.85
CA ALA A 287 -24.09 37.19 -4.94
C ALA A 287 -23.24 37.01 -6.20
N GLY A 288 -22.75 38.12 -6.73
CA GLY A 288 -21.96 38.15 -7.95
C GLY A 288 -20.55 37.58 -7.80
N ARG A 289 -19.80 37.62 -8.89
CA ARG A 289 -18.44 37.08 -8.96
C ARG A 289 -17.45 38.13 -9.40
N LEU A 290 -16.37 38.26 -8.64
CA LEU A 290 -15.20 39.06 -8.98
C LEU A 290 -14.06 38.16 -9.43
N ILE A 291 -13.50 38.44 -10.60
CA ILE A 291 -12.26 37.84 -11.08
C ILE A 291 -11.22 38.94 -11.28
N ILE A 292 -10.10 38.81 -10.60
CA ILE A 292 -8.95 39.72 -10.73
C ILE A 292 -7.80 38.92 -11.34
N ASN A 293 -7.35 39.34 -12.52
CA ASN A 293 -6.24 38.77 -13.25
C ASN A 293 -5.15 39.84 -13.45
N TYR A 294 -4.05 39.70 -12.71
CA TYR A 294 -2.91 40.61 -12.79
C TYR A 294 -1.67 39.86 -13.26
N THR A 295 -0.73 40.53 -13.93
CA THR A 295 0.54 39.90 -14.33
C THR A 295 1.76 40.43 -13.56
N ASP A 296 1.81 41.73 -13.27
CA ASP A 296 2.94 42.35 -12.56
C ASP A 296 2.60 42.74 -11.12
N LEU A 297 1.53 43.52 -10.92
CA LEU A 297 1.17 44.07 -9.60
C LEU A 297 -0.34 44.09 -9.41
N PHE A 298 -0.77 43.71 -8.21
CA PHE A 298 -2.11 43.94 -7.69
C PHE A 298 -1.99 44.82 -6.44
N ASP A 299 -2.70 45.95 -6.42
CA ASP A 299 -2.79 46.87 -5.29
C ASP A 299 -4.27 47.17 -5.02
N ASP A 300 -4.67 47.09 -3.77
CA ASP A 300 -6.06 47.28 -3.32
C ASP A 300 -6.12 48.03 -1.99
N LEU A 301 -5.17 48.95 -1.77
CA LEU A 301 -5.10 49.72 -0.54
C LEU A 301 -6.42 50.46 -0.25
N ASN A 302 -7.08 50.09 0.85
CA ASN A 302 -8.41 50.59 1.26
C ASN A 302 -9.53 50.33 0.24
N ALA A 303 -9.42 49.31 -0.62
CA ALA A 303 -10.55 48.85 -1.43
C ALA A 303 -11.70 48.37 -0.52
N ASP A 304 -12.92 48.59 -0.97
CA ASP A 304 -14.15 48.05 -0.36
C ASP A 304 -14.74 47.02 -1.33
N TYR A 305 -14.92 45.79 -0.87
CA TYR A 305 -15.43 44.68 -1.68
C TYR A 305 -16.92 44.40 -1.41
N GLY A 306 -17.68 45.36 -0.89
CA GLY A 306 -19.11 45.21 -0.65
C GLY A 306 -19.42 44.16 0.41
N THR A 307 -20.64 43.58 0.39
CA THR A 307 -21.06 42.66 1.46
C THR A 307 -21.04 41.18 1.08
N ASN A 308 -21.29 40.82 -0.19
CA ASN A 308 -21.22 39.42 -0.63
C ASN A 308 -20.59 39.28 -2.01
N MET A 309 -19.74 38.26 -2.17
CA MET A 309 -19.27 37.83 -3.50
C MET A 309 -18.73 36.40 -3.47
N SER A 310 -18.48 35.88 -4.67
CA SER A 310 -17.47 34.84 -4.93
C SER A 310 -16.24 35.47 -5.60
N LEU A 311 -15.06 34.86 -5.42
CA LEU A 311 -13.79 35.47 -5.81
C LEU A 311 -12.90 34.50 -6.61
N THR A 312 -12.21 35.04 -7.60
CA THR A 312 -11.09 34.36 -8.25
C THR A 312 -9.91 35.32 -8.38
N LEU A 313 -8.77 34.89 -7.86
CA LEU A 313 -7.51 35.61 -7.99
C LEU A 313 -6.61 34.84 -8.94
N ILE A 314 -6.07 35.54 -9.93
CA ILE A 314 -5.20 34.98 -10.95
C ILE A 314 -3.96 35.85 -11.03
N ASN A 315 -2.79 35.24 -10.84
CA ASN A 315 -1.56 35.80 -11.38
C ASN A 315 -1.42 35.23 -12.80
N GLY A 316 -1.75 36.04 -13.80
CA GLY A 316 -1.75 35.68 -15.21
C GLY A 316 -0.37 35.61 -15.85
N SER A 317 0.71 35.83 -15.08
CA SER A 317 2.07 35.59 -15.61
C SER A 317 2.18 34.14 -16.10
N GLY A 318 3.04 33.87 -17.09
CA GLY A 318 3.10 32.54 -17.74
C GLY A 318 3.36 31.37 -16.78
N THR A 319 3.87 31.65 -15.57
CA THR A 319 4.07 30.69 -14.48
C THR A 319 3.30 31.04 -13.21
N GLY A 320 2.39 32.02 -13.26
CA GLY A 320 1.59 32.42 -12.11
C GLY A 320 0.56 31.36 -11.72
N SER A 321 0.02 31.53 -10.52
CA SER A 321 -0.96 30.62 -9.94
C SER A 321 -2.33 31.27 -9.86
N GLU A 322 -3.35 30.46 -9.60
CA GLU A 322 -4.74 30.90 -9.49
C GLU A 322 -5.40 30.25 -8.27
N ILE A 323 -6.29 31.01 -7.64
CA ILE A 323 -7.14 30.57 -6.53
C ILE A 323 -8.59 30.92 -6.86
N MET A 324 -9.47 29.92 -6.78
CA MET A 324 -10.89 30.04 -7.11
C MET A 324 -11.76 29.60 -5.92
N TRP A 325 -12.40 30.57 -5.27
CA TRP A 325 -13.42 30.35 -4.25
C TRP A 325 -14.79 30.26 -4.92
N TYR A 326 -15.39 29.06 -4.94
CA TYR A 326 -16.73 28.86 -5.51
C TYR A 326 -17.83 29.30 -4.56
N ASP A 327 -17.64 29.03 -3.27
CA ASP A 327 -18.59 29.41 -2.24
C ASP A 327 -18.54 30.91 -2.01
N ARG A 328 -19.71 31.51 -1.84
CA ARG A 328 -19.83 32.92 -1.45
C ARG A 328 -19.39 33.13 -0.01
N PHE A 329 -18.90 34.32 0.26
CA PHE A 329 -18.52 34.74 1.60
C PHE A 329 -18.91 36.20 1.83
N ASP A 330 -18.93 36.59 3.10
CA ASP A 330 -19.12 37.97 3.52
C ASP A 330 -17.85 38.77 3.19
N SER A 331 -17.92 39.60 2.16
CA SER A 331 -16.77 40.37 1.66
C SER A 331 -16.51 41.66 2.43
N SER A 332 -17.38 42.04 3.38
CA SER A 332 -17.24 43.28 4.16
C SER A 332 -16.01 43.29 5.08
N PHE A 333 -15.43 42.11 5.33
CA PHE A 333 -14.21 41.94 6.11
C PHE A 333 -12.95 41.80 5.25
N ILE A 334 -13.07 41.83 3.92
CA ILE A 334 -11.93 41.75 3.01
C ILE A 334 -11.35 43.15 2.83
N SER A 335 -10.09 43.31 3.18
CA SER A 335 -9.31 44.51 2.89
C SER A 335 -7.85 44.13 2.66
N ASN A 336 -7.18 44.84 1.76
CA ASN A 336 -5.77 44.60 1.45
C ASN A 336 -5.49 43.13 1.05
N LEU A 337 -6.32 42.61 0.15
CA LEU A 337 -6.23 41.29 -0.46
C LEU A 337 -4.85 41.07 -1.09
N SER A 338 -4.28 42.09 -1.74
CA SER A 338 -2.93 42.05 -2.32
C SER A 338 -1.82 41.83 -1.28
N LEU A 339 -1.93 42.43 -0.08
CA LEU A 339 -0.94 42.28 1.00
C LEU A 339 -1.06 40.95 1.74
N ASN A 340 -2.22 40.31 1.68
CA ASN A 340 -2.55 39.11 2.42
C ASN A 340 -2.66 37.86 1.54
N THR A 341 -2.34 37.98 0.25
CA THR A 341 -2.28 36.85 -0.68
C THR A 341 -0.97 36.87 -1.46
N VAL A 342 -0.47 35.70 -1.82
CA VAL A 342 0.67 35.56 -2.73
C VAL A 342 0.32 34.48 -3.72
N LEU A 343 0.34 34.80 -5.01
CA LEU A 343 0.15 33.85 -6.09
C LEU A 343 1.39 33.93 -6.98
N SER A 344 2.20 32.87 -7.00
CA SER A 344 3.49 32.84 -7.71
C SER A 344 3.74 31.44 -8.28
N ASN A 345 4.87 31.24 -8.95
CA ASN A 345 5.20 29.95 -9.54
C ASN A 345 5.26 28.83 -8.49
N ASN A 346 4.42 27.82 -8.66
CA ASN A 346 4.28 26.68 -7.75
C ASN A 346 4.02 27.07 -6.28
N TYR A 347 3.40 28.22 -6.02
CA TYR A 347 3.15 28.65 -4.65
C TYR A 347 1.96 29.60 -4.57
N VAL A 348 1.04 29.28 -3.66
CA VAL A 348 -0.01 30.18 -3.22
C VAL A 348 0.00 30.33 -1.71
N PHE A 349 -0.35 31.51 -1.21
CA PHE A 349 -0.56 31.78 0.20
C PHE A 349 -1.74 32.73 0.38
N VAL A 350 -2.53 32.49 1.42
CA VAL A 350 -3.57 33.41 1.89
C VAL A 350 -3.45 33.50 3.40
N ASN A 351 -3.36 34.72 3.93
CA ASN A 351 -3.37 34.97 5.36
C ASN A 351 -4.79 34.82 5.92
N ALA A 352 -5.18 33.58 6.19
CA ALA A 352 -6.51 33.22 6.71
C ALA A 352 -6.87 33.90 8.05
N THR A 353 -5.89 34.43 8.79
CA THR A 353 -6.16 35.18 10.02
C THR A 353 -6.57 36.63 9.76
N ALA A 354 -6.01 37.25 8.71
CA ALA A 354 -6.40 38.60 8.28
C ALA A 354 -7.64 38.58 7.38
N LEU A 355 -7.79 37.53 6.56
CA LEU A 355 -8.88 37.35 5.60
C LEU A 355 -9.75 36.15 6.01
N SER A 356 -10.32 36.18 7.22
CA SER A 356 -11.08 35.05 7.76
C SER A 356 -12.25 34.55 6.90
N PRO A 357 -12.99 35.39 6.14
CA PRO A 357 -14.03 34.87 5.24
C PRO A 357 -13.50 33.99 4.11
N LEU A 358 -12.22 34.15 3.72
CA LEU A 358 -11.60 33.35 2.67
C LEU A 358 -11.06 32.02 3.16
N ASN A 359 -11.12 31.73 4.48
CA ASN A 359 -10.68 30.46 5.05
C ASN A 359 -11.73 29.35 4.87
N ILE A 360 -12.12 29.14 3.62
CA ILE A 360 -13.15 28.20 3.17
C ILE A 360 -12.58 27.33 2.03
N SER A 361 -13.42 26.47 1.44
CA SER A 361 -12.99 25.62 0.33
C SER A 361 -12.67 26.42 -0.93
N ALA A 362 -11.67 25.97 -1.68
CA ALA A 362 -11.30 26.56 -2.96
C ALA A 362 -10.52 25.58 -3.82
N ASN A 363 -10.52 25.86 -5.12
CA ASN A 363 -9.62 25.21 -6.06
C ASN A 363 -8.38 26.08 -6.29
N ILE A 364 -7.22 25.44 -6.26
CA ILE A 364 -5.93 26.05 -6.54
C ILE A 364 -5.42 25.47 -7.86
N THR A 365 -4.93 26.35 -8.72
CA THR A 365 -4.25 25.98 -9.97
C THR A 365 -2.81 26.47 -9.90
N LEU A 366 -1.87 25.53 -9.87
CA LEU A 366 -0.42 25.80 -9.93
C LEU A 366 0.08 25.47 -11.34
N ARG A 367 0.77 26.42 -11.98
CA ARG A 367 1.35 26.26 -13.33
C ARG A 367 2.86 26.06 -13.24
N GLY A 368 3.47 25.54 -14.30
CA GLY A 368 4.93 25.41 -14.42
C GLY A 368 5.55 24.25 -13.66
N ILE A 369 4.80 23.17 -13.39
CA ILE A 369 5.24 22.04 -12.55
C ILE A 369 6.02 20.96 -13.31
N SER A 370 5.79 20.79 -14.62
CA SER A 370 6.23 19.61 -15.39
C SER A 370 7.73 19.32 -15.28
N ASP A 371 8.06 18.04 -15.06
CA ASP A 371 9.41 17.46 -14.96
C ASP A 371 10.32 18.03 -13.85
N THR A 372 9.77 18.86 -12.95
CA THR A 372 10.55 19.43 -11.83
C THR A 372 10.71 18.47 -10.67
N PHE A 373 9.76 17.55 -10.50
CA PHE A 373 9.66 16.66 -9.33
C PHE A 373 9.66 15.18 -9.73
N THR A 374 10.37 14.36 -8.96
CA THR A 374 10.46 12.90 -9.19
C THR A 374 9.29 12.16 -8.55
N ASN A 375 8.91 12.54 -7.32
CA ASN A 375 7.76 12.00 -6.61
C ASN A 375 6.92 13.15 -6.04
N PRO A 376 6.12 13.83 -6.90
CA PRO A 376 5.43 15.06 -6.51
C PRO A 376 4.30 14.80 -5.51
N GLU A 377 4.20 15.68 -4.51
CA GLU A 377 3.11 15.75 -3.53
C GLU A 377 2.64 17.19 -3.35
N ILE A 378 1.37 17.36 -2.96
CA ILE A 378 0.87 18.65 -2.49
C ILE A 378 1.42 18.90 -1.08
N LYS A 379 2.06 20.06 -0.89
CA LYS A 379 2.53 20.52 0.41
C LYS A 379 1.62 21.62 0.96
N LYS A 380 1.30 21.51 2.24
CA LYS A 380 0.63 22.53 3.07
C LYS A 380 1.58 22.88 4.19
N ASP A 381 2.00 24.13 4.30
CA ASP A 381 2.99 24.56 5.30
C ASP A 381 4.32 23.79 5.23
N GLY A 382 4.72 23.38 4.02
CA GLY A 382 5.95 22.61 3.76
C GLY A 382 5.88 21.11 4.09
N VAL A 383 4.77 20.62 4.65
CA VAL A 383 4.55 19.18 4.91
C VAL A 383 3.51 18.61 3.96
N THR A 384 3.44 17.28 3.81
CA THR A 384 2.47 16.61 2.93
C THR A 384 1.04 16.97 3.35
N CYS A 385 0.25 17.47 2.40
CA CYS A 385 -1.14 17.83 2.64
C CYS A 385 -2.01 16.58 2.74
N SER A 386 -2.60 16.32 3.90
CA SER A 386 -3.47 15.16 4.14
C SER A 386 -4.93 15.37 3.73
N ASP A 387 -5.34 16.63 3.55
CA ASP A 387 -6.72 17.05 3.29
C ASP A 387 -6.90 17.76 1.94
N CYS A 388 -5.92 17.62 1.04
CA CYS A 388 -5.98 18.13 -0.34
C CYS A 388 -6.35 17.00 -1.31
N TYR A 389 -7.06 17.32 -2.39
CA TYR A 389 -7.36 16.36 -3.45
C TYR A 389 -7.08 16.94 -4.83
N ASN A 390 -6.22 16.26 -5.60
CA ASN A 390 -5.82 16.69 -6.94
C ASN A 390 -6.80 16.22 -8.01
N PHE A 391 -7.20 17.14 -8.88
CA PHE A 391 -8.01 16.87 -10.06
C PHE A 391 -7.17 16.51 -11.29
N THR A 392 -5.92 16.96 -11.34
CA THR A 392 -4.97 16.63 -12.41
C THR A 392 -3.76 15.87 -11.84
N SER A 393 -3.00 15.21 -12.71
CA SER A 393 -1.74 14.57 -12.32
C SER A 393 -0.80 15.57 -11.67
N LEU A 394 -0.16 15.21 -10.56
CA LEU A 394 0.83 16.07 -9.89
C LEU A 394 2.12 16.25 -10.70
N SER A 395 2.31 15.45 -11.75
CA SER A 395 3.38 15.59 -12.74
C SER A 395 2.99 16.42 -13.98
N ALA A 396 1.73 16.87 -14.08
CA ALA A 396 1.29 17.67 -15.21
C ALA A 396 1.90 19.10 -15.16
N ALA A 397 2.03 19.76 -16.32
CA ALA A 397 2.47 21.15 -16.39
C ALA A 397 1.55 22.12 -15.62
N THR A 398 0.29 21.73 -15.42
CA THR A 398 -0.71 22.45 -14.63
C THR A 398 -1.33 21.48 -13.63
N VAL A 399 -1.16 21.78 -12.34
CA VAL A 399 -1.70 20.99 -11.24
C VAL A 399 -2.89 21.71 -10.64
N ILE A 400 -4.04 21.06 -10.63
CA ILE A 400 -5.28 21.59 -10.07
C ILE A 400 -5.68 20.70 -8.90
N PHE A 401 -5.97 21.28 -7.73
CA PHE A 401 -6.40 20.57 -6.54
C PHE A 401 -7.34 21.44 -5.70
N ASN A 402 -8.16 20.81 -4.85
CA ASN A 402 -8.97 21.54 -3.88
C ASN A 402 -8.35 21.51 -2.48
N VAL A 403 -8.77 22.49 -1.68
CA VAL A 403 -8.45 22.63 -0.26
C VAL A 403 -9.72 22.90 0.53
N THR A 404 -9.70 22.63 1.83
CA THR A 404 -10.85 22.86 2.74
C THR A 404 -10.76 24.19 3.52
N GLY A 405 -9.58 24.81 3.50
CA GLY A 405 -9.26 26.07 4.14
C GLY A 405 -7.88 26.54 3.69
N PHE A 406 -7.48 27.73 4.11
CA PHE A 406 -6.31 28.42 3.56
C PHE A 406 -5.10 28.51 4.48
N SER A 407 -3.94 28.31 3.88
CA SER A 407 -2.61 28.61 4.41
C SER A 407 -1.69 28.89 3.21
N ASN A 408 -0.45 28.37 3.20
CA ASN A 408 0.36 28.24 1.99
C ASN A 408 0.30 26.82 1.40
N TYR A 409 0.28 26.76 0.07
CA TYR A 409 0.26 25.51 -0.69
C TYR A 409 1.28 25.55 -1.85
N SER A 410 1.90 24.41 -2.12
CA SER A 410 2.85 24.20 -3.23
C SER A 410 2.89 22.73 -3.65
N ILE A 411 3.51 22.42 -4.80
CA ILE A 411 3.98 21.07 -5.11
C ILE A 411 5.43 20.92 -4.65
N GLY A 412 5.75 19.82 -4.00
CA GLY A 412 7.11 19.49 -3.57
C GLY A 412 7.40 18.00 -3.71
N GLU A 413 8.62 17.58 -3.39
CA GLU A 413 8.98 16.16 -3.34
C GLU A 413 8.37 15.47 -2.11
N ALA A 414 7.90 14.25 -2.28
CA ALA A 414 7.63 13.34 -1.18
C ALA A 414 8.91 13.11 -0.35
N PRO A 415 8.79 12.80 0.95
CA PRO A 415 9.95 12.41 1.76
C PRO A 415 10.65 11.19 1.13
N ASN A 416 11.91 11.35 0.76
CA ASN A 416 12.74 10.29 0.19
C ASN A 416 13.27 9.38 1.31
N ASN A 417 12.46 8.41 1.73
CA ASN A 417 12.80 7.48 2.81
C ASN A 417 13.44 6.21 2.25
N ALA A 418 14.31 5.56 3.03
CA ALA A 418 14.82 4.23 2.69
C ALA A 418 13.71 3.17 2.78
N PRO A 419 13.76 2.11 1.95
CA PRO A 419 12.76 1.05 1.99
C PRO A 419 12.79 0.34 3.35
N THR A 420 11.62 0.07 3.91
CA THR A 420 11.47 -0.82 5.08
C THR A 420 11.64 -2.27 4.62
N VAL A 421 12.52 -2.99 5.29
CA VAL A 421 12.86 -4.38 4.99
C VAL A 421 12.20 -5.29 6.02
N THR A 422 11.65 -6.43 5.58
CA THR A 422 11.17 -7.50 6.47
C THR A 422 11.85 -8.82 6.08
N ILE A 423 12.50 -9.47 7.04
CA ILE A 423 13.04 -10.83 6.87
C ILE A 423 11.93 -11.83 7.20
N ASN A 424 11.43 -12.53 6.19
CA ASN A 424 10.40 -13.56 6.36
C ASN A 424 11.04 -14.94 6.64
N PHE A 425 12.27 -15.17 6.14
CA PHE A 425 13.06 -16.37 6.42
C PHE A 425 14.57 -16.08 6.18
N PRO A 426 15.50 -16.59 7.01
CA PRO A 426 15.32 -17.57 8.10
C PRO A 426 14.76 -16.97 9.40
N ALA A 427 14.35 -17.85 10.30
CA ALA A 427 14.07 -17.53 11.70
C ALA A 427 15.33 -17.74 12.55
N ASN A 428 15.37 -17.16 13.76
CA ASN A 428 16.45 -17.36 14.72
C ASN A 428 16.34 -18.75 15.37
N GLN A 429 16.82 -19.76 14.67
CA GLN A 429 16.85 -21.15 15.10
C GLN A 429 18.04 -21.91 14.47
N THR A 430 18.20 -23.18 14.86
CA THR A 430 19.14 -24.09 14.20
C THR A 430 18.43 -24.85 13.08
N TYR A 431 19.05 -24.87 11.90
CA TYR A 431 18.63 -25.66 10.74
C TYR A 431 19.58 -26.85 10.53
N ASN A 432 19.12 -27.86 9.80
CA ASN A 432 19.90 -29.07 9.51
C ASN A 432 19.78 -29.51 8.05
N LYS A 433 20.35 -30.66 7.69
CA LYS A 433 20.35 -31.15 6.30
C LYS A 433 18.96 -31.25 5.66
N THR A 434 17.91 -31.53 6.44
CA THR A 434 16.53 -31.59 5.93
C THR A 434 15.95 -30.20 5.58
N SER A 435 16.58 -29.14 6.08
CA SER A 435 16.21 -27.75 5.79
C SER A 435 16.81 -27.21 4.50
N LEU A 436 17.71 -27.97 3.84
CA LEU A 436 18.31 -27.54 2.58
C LEU A 436 17.42 -27.87 1.37
N PRO A 437 17.38 -27.00 0.35
CA PRO A 437 18.02 -25.68 0.30
C PRO A 437 17.31 -24.65 1.19
N LEU A 438 18.08 -23.84 1.93
CA LEU A 438 17.52 -22.72 2.67
C LEU A 438 17.06 -21.66 1.67
N ASN A 439 15.78 -21.29 1.72
CA ASN A 439 15.21 -20.25 0.88
C ASN A 439 15.09 -18.93 1.66
N PHE A 440 16.14 -18.10 1.59
CA PHE A 440 16.12 -16.76 2.15
C PHE A 440 15.00 -15.95 1.51
N ASN A 441 14.12 -15.36 2.33
CA ASN A 441 12.94 -14.65 1.88
C ASN A 441 12.85 -13.29 2.56
N VAL A 442 12.74 -12.24 1.75
CA VAL A 442 12.70 -10.84 2.17
C VAL A 442 11.56 -10.13 1.44
N SER A 443 10.89 -9.21 2.11
CA SER A 443 9.93 -8.29 1.47
C SER A 443 10.24 -6.83 1.79
N LEU A 444 9.88 -5.94 0.86
CA LEU A 444 9.97 -4.49 1.00
C LEU A 444 8.56 -3.87 1.06
N ASN A 445 8.43 -2.68 1.66
CA ASN A 445 7.20 -1.88 1.60
C ASN A 445 7.00 -1.14 0.27
N GLU A 446 8.03 -1.07 -0.57
CA GLU A 446 8.05 -0.39 -1.87
C GLU A 446 8.99 -1.09 -2.86
N GLU A 447 8.89 -0.77 -4.15
CA GLU A 447 9.73 -1.42 -5.17
C GLU A 447 11.22 -1.03 -5.01
N GLY A 448 12.07 -2.05 -4.89
CA GLY A 448 13.51 -1.87 -4.77
C GLY A 448 14.27 -3.09 -5.25
N SER A 449 15.56 -3.16 -4.93
CA SER A 449 16.45 -4.29 -5.17
C SER A 449 17.05 -4.77 -3.86
N VAL A 450 17.33 -6.07 -3.75
CA VAL A 450 17.84 -6.68 -2.52
C VAL A 450 19.05 -7.56 -2.81
N TYR A 451 20.07 -7.44 -1.95
CA TYR A 451 21.12 -8.45 -1.81
C TYR A 451 21.32 -8.76 -0.31
N TYR A 452 21.92 -9.90 -0.01
CA TYR A 452 22.22 -10.30 1.36
C TYR A 452 23.66 -10.76 1.52
N SER A 453 24.13 -10.83 2.76
CA SER A 453 25.40 -11.47 3.12
C SER A 453 25.26 -12.28 4.41
N LEU A 454 26.01 -13.39 4.49
CA LEU A 454 26.14 -14.22 5.69
C LEU A 454 27.44 -13.96 6.46
N ASP A 455 28.28 -13.04 5.98
CA ASP A 455 29.64 -12.79 6.43
C ASP A 455 29.97 -11.30 6.52
N THR A 456 29.01 -10.50 7.01
CA THR A 456 29.17 -9.06 7.28
C THR A 456 29.54 -8.23 6.05
N GLY A 457 29.04 -8.62 4.89
CA GLY A 457 29.18 -7.88 3.63
C GLY A 457 30.43 -8.20 2.82
N ILE A 458 31.20 -9.25 3.18
CA ILE A 458 32.37 -9.68 2.41
C ILE A 458 31.93 -10.34 1.10
N ASN A 459 30.98 -11.27 1.18
CA ASN A 459 30.36 -11.93 0.04
C ASN A 459 28.87 -11.58 0.01
N ASN A 460 28.47 -10.82 -1.01
CA ASN A 460 27.09 -10.40 -1.23
C ASN A 460 26.44 -11.27 -2.31
N VAL A 461 25.21 -11.71 -2.04
CA VAL A 461 24.41 -12.53 -2.97
C VAL A 461 23.16 -11.73 -3.35
N THR A 462 22.99 -11.50 -4.65
CA THR A 462 21.79 -10.85 -5.20
C THR A 462 20.56 -11.73 -5.01
N MET A 463 19.47 -11.15 -4.54
CA MET A 463 18.16 -11.81 -4.50
C MET A 463 17.31 -11.38 -5.70
N PHE A 464 16.45 -12.28 -6.17
CA PHE A 464 15.56 -12.01 -7.30
C PHE A 464 14.11 -12.02 -6.86
N ASN A 465 13.28 -11.24 -7.56
CA ASN A 465 11.84 -11.25 -7.32
C ASN A 465 11.18 -12.54 -7.87
N GLU A 466 9.88 -12.71 -7.65
CA GLU A 466 9.12 -13.90 -8.11
C GLU A 466 9.10 -14.11 -9.65
N THR A 467 9.41 -13.08 -10.43
CA THR A 467 9.53 -13.13 -11.90
C THR A 467 10.99 -13.11 -12.40
N ALA A 468 11.95 -13.39 -11.51
CA ALA A 468 13.40 -13.36 -11.77
C ALA A 468 13.95 -11.97 -12.14
N GLY A 469 13.24 -10.90 -11.80
CA GLY A 469 13.67 -9.51 -11.93
C GLY A 469 14.51 -9.03 -10.74
N LEU A 470 15.29 -7.95 -10.96
CA LEU A 470 16.10 -7.28 -9.94
C LEU A 470 15.32 -6.23 -9.13
N ILE A 471 14.13 -5.83 -9.60
CA ILE A 471 13.28 -4.83 -8.95
C ILE A 471 11.93 -5.46 -8.58
N GLY A 472 11.45 -5.25 -7.36
CA GLY A 472 10.16 -5.77 -6.90
C GLY A 472 9.91 -5.58 -5.41
N LEU A 473 8.88 -6.25 -4.90
CA LEU A 473 8.45 -6.19 -3.49
C LEU A 473 8.84 -7.43 -2.67
N PHE A 474 8.99 -8.58 -3.32
CA PHE A 474 9.22 -9.87 -2.67
C PHE A 474 10.43 -10.54 -3.31
N PHE A 475 11.38 -11.00 -2.50
CA PHE A 475 12.66 -11.51 -2.94
C PHE A 475 12.95 -12.87 -2.34
N ASN A 476 13.49 -13.77 -3.16
CA ASN A 476 13.96 -15.08 -2.74
C ASN A 476 15.39 -15.33 -3.22
N ALA A 477 16.14 -16.09 -2.42
CA ALA A 477 17.41 -16.67 -2.83
C ALA A 477 17.64 -18.01 -2.12
N THR A 478 18.04 -19.02 -2.88
CA THR A 478 18.27 -20.36 -2.36
C THR A 478 19.76 -20.61 -2.10
N ASN A 479 20.07 -21.25 -0.98
CA ASN A 479 21.41 -21.77 -0.68
C ASN A 479 21.32 -23.26 -0.35
N SER A 480 21.92 -24.10 -1.19
CA SER A 480 21.90 -25.56 -1.08
C SER A 480 23.16 -26.14 -0.41
N SER A 481 24.16 -25.32 -0.09
CA SER A 481 25.41 -25.77 0.53
C SER A 481 25.89 -24.76 1.57
N ILE A 482 25.51 -24.99 2.83
CA ILE A 482 25.94 -24.19 3.97
C ILE A 482 26.71 -25.10 4.93
N ALA A 483 27.82 -24.59 5.48
CA ALA A 483 28.65 -25.35 6.40
C ALA A 483 28.10 -25.27 7.83
N ASN A 484 28.57 -26.15 8.71
CA ASN A 484 28.24 -26.05 10.13
C ASN A 484 28.76 -24.73 10.70
N GLY A 485 27.89 -23.98 11.39
CA GLY A 485 28.27 -22.69 11.95
C GLY A 485 27.09 -21.83 12.39
N SER A 486 27.42 -20.66 12.92
CA SER A 486 26.46 -19.59 13.20
C SER A 486 26.64 -18.48 12.17
N TYR A 487 25.52 -18.02 11.61
CA TYR A 487 25.47 -17.06 10.52
C TYR A 487 24.59 -15.88 10.92
N THR A 488 24.96 -14.68 10.46
CA THR A 488 24.08 -13.51 10.52
C THR A 488 23.64 -13.18 9.11
N PHE A 489 22.36 -13.37 8.81
CA PHE A 489 21.74 -12.96 7.55
C PHE A 489 21.53 -11.45 7.58
N ASN A 490 22.41 -10.71 6.91
CA ASN A 490 22.35 -9.25 6.77
C ASN A 490 21.69 -8.91 5.43
N VAL A 491 20.66 -8.09 5.45
CA VAL A 491 19.91 -7.71 4.25
C VAL A 491 20.21 -6.27 3.88
N TYR A 492 20.42 -6.04 2.59
CA TYR A 492 20.71 -4.73 2.02
C TYR A 492 19.69 -4.45 0.93
N ALA A 493 18.86 -3.44 1.13
CA ALA A 493 17.83 -3.02 0.19
C ALA A 493 18.13 -1.63 -0.36
N ASN A 494 17.81 -1.44 -1.63
CA ASN A 494 17.91 -0.16 -2.31
C ASN A 494 16.61 0.09 -3.09
N ASP A 495 15.90 1.17 -2.82
CA ASP A 495 14.70 1.51 -3.60
C ASP A 495 15.07 2.03 -5.01
N THR A 496 14.04 2.33 -5.80
CA THR A 496 14.22 2.88 -7.16
C THR A 496 14.74 4.32 -7.20
N SER A 497 14.69 5.03 -6.06
CA SER A 497 15.20 6.40 -5.88
C SER A 497 16.64 6.43 -5.33
N GLY A 498 17.24 5.28 -5.03
CA GLY A 498 18.61 5.15 -4.56
C GLY A 498 18.78 5.22 -3.03
N ASN A 499 17.70 5.17 -2.24
CA ASN A 499 17.81 5.14 -0.79
C ASN A 499 18.07 3.73 -0.28
N LEU A 500 18.92 3.64 0.74
CA LEU A 500 19.52 2.39 1.19
C LEU A 500 19.07 2.04 2.60
N ASN A 501 18.63 0.80 2.82
CA ASN A 501 18.40 0.23 4.14
C ASN A 501 19.31 -0.98 4.38
N TYR A 502 20.09 -0.92 5.46
CA TYR A 502 21.06 -1.93 5.89
C TYR A 502 20.89 -2.34 7.37
N THR A 503 19.73 -2.07 7.98
CA THR A 503 19.55 -2.29 9.43
C THR A 503 19.07 -3.69 9.78
N GLU A 504 18.37 -4.34 8.86
CA GLU A 504 17.71 -5.62 9.13
C GLU A 504 18.68 -6.80 9.04
N ASN A 505 18.74 -7.57 10.12
CA ASN A 505 19.52 -8.78 10.19
C ASN A 505 18.88 -9.81 11.14
N ILE A 506 19.17 -11.09 10.91
CA ILE A 506 18.81 -12.17 11.84
C ILE A 506 19.94 -13.18 11.95
N THR A 507 20.20 -13.65 13.17
CA THR A 507 21.15 -14.72 13.44
C THR A 507 20.47 -16.07 13.38
N PHE A 508 21.10 -17.06 12.74
CA PHE A 508 20.68 -18.45 12.75
C PHE A 508 21.90 -19.37 12.82
N SER A 509 21.70 -20.65 13.07
CA SER A 509 22.77 -21.66 13.01
C SER A 509 22.40 -22.78 12.05
N TYR A 510 23.42 -23.43 11.51
CA TYR A 510 23.27 -24.65 10.73
C TYR A 510 24.16 -25.73 11.33
N ILE A 511 23.57 -26.91 11.53
CA ILE A 511 24.26 -28.13 11.96
C ILE A 511 23.78 -29.24 11.03
N HIS A 512 24.69 -29.82 10.25
CA HIS A 512 24.37 -30.80 9.22
C HIS A 512 23.61 -32.02 9.76
N ASN A 513 24.12 -32.59 10.86
CA ASN A 513 23.64 -33.82 11.46
C ASN A 513 23.84 -33.80 12.99
N THR A 514 22.90 -34.37 13.75
CA THR A 514 22.93 -34.51 15.20
C THR A 514 22.87 -36.00 15.55
N PRO A 515 23.68 -36.53 16.48
CA PRO A 515 23.58 -37.95 16.82
C PRO A 515 22.22 -38.31 17.45
N PRO A 516 21.76 -39.57 17.34
CA PRO A 516 20.62 -40.07 18.09
C PRO A 516 20.84 -39.99 19.61
N PRO A 517 19.77 -40.01 20.44
CA PRO A 517 19.92 -40.17 21.88
C PRO A 517 20.37 -41.60 22.25
N PRO A 518 21.05 -41.80 23.40
CA PRO A 518 21.43 -43.13 23.87
C PRO A 518 20.17 -44.00 24.14
N PRO A 519 20.17 -45.29 23.74
CA PRO A 519 19.05 -46.20 24.02
C PRO A 519 18.83 -46.46 25.50
N VAL A 520 17.59 -46.80 25.88
CA VAL A 520 17.26 -47.22 27.25
C VAL A 520 17.23 -48.75 27.32
N LEU A 521 18.01 -49.32 28.25
CA LEU A 521 18.10 -50.78 28.43
C LEU A 521 16.85 -51.33 29.13
N GLU A 522 16.30 -52.45 28.66
CA GLU A 522 15.08 -53.06 29.21
C GLU A 522 15.33 -54.40 29.90
N THR A 523 15.70 -55.43 29.14
CA THR A 523 15.94 -56.78 29.67
C THR A 523 17.30 -57.31 29.20
N PRO A 524 18.04 -58.04 30.04
CA PRO A 524 17.81 -58.31 31.46
C PRO A 524 17.92 -57.03 32.31
N SER A 525 17.07 -56.88 33.33
CA SER A 525 17.09 -55.68 34.17
C SER A 525 18.40 -55.57 34.97
N ASP A 526 18.78 -54.35 35.34
CA ASP A 526 20.01 -54.11 36.09
C ASP A 526 20.04 -54.90 37.41
N GLY A 527 21.09 -55.69 37.59
CA GLY A 527 21.30 -56.57 38.73
C GLY A 527 20.40 -57.80 38.77
N SER A 528 19.74 -58.17 37.66
CA SER A 528 18.95 -59.40 37.58
C SER A 528 19.81 -60.65 37.76
N ASN A 529 19.22 -61.68 38.40
CA ASN A 529 19.81 -63.01 38.50
C ASN A 529 19.04 -63.95 37.58
N THR A 530 19.76 -64.76 36.81
CA THR A 530 19.18 -65.78 35.93
C THR A 530 20.08 -67.01 35.89
N THR A 531 19.51 -68.16 35.56
CA THR A 531 20.24 -69.39 35.25
C THR A 531 20.36 -69.61 33.73
N ASP A 532 19.74 -68.74 32.93
CA ASP A 532 19.88 -68.74 31.47
C ASP A 532 21.22 -68.15 31.07
N ARG A 533 22.07 -68.95 30.42
CA ARG A 533 23.42 -68.58 30.01
C ARG A 533 23.47 -67.92 28.63
N THR A 534 22.35 -67.92 27.91
CA THR A 534 22.18 -67.26 26.60
C THR A 534 21.09 -66.20 26.66
N PRO A 535 21.18 -65.22 27.59
CA PRO A 535 20.11 -64.27 27.82
C PRO A 535 19.80 -63.45 26.56
N VAL A 536 18.53 -63.06 26.43
CA VAL A 536 18.07 -62.10 25.43
C VAL A 536 18.24 -60.69 25.99
N PHE A 537 19.01 -59.86 25.27
CA PHE A 537 19.14 -58.43 25.54
C PHE A 537 18.13 -57.63 24.73
N THR A 538 17.39 -56.72 25.35
CA THR A 538 16.42 -55.83 24.69
C THR A 538 16.57 -54.38 25.15
N TRP A 539 16.37 -53.44 24.24
CA TRP A 539 16.41 -52.00 24.53
C TRP A 539 15.30 -51.25 23.79
N VAL A 540 15.02 -50.05 24.24
CA VAL A 540 14.05 -49.15 23.61
C VAL A 540 14.67 -48.58 22.33
N SER A 541 13.98 -48.74 21.20
CA SER A 541 14.39 -48.11 19.95
C SER A 541 14.33 -46.59 20.05
N VAL A 542 15.34 -45.91 19.53
CA VAL A 542 15.40 -44.44 19.47
C VAL A 542 15.20 -43.93 18.05
N THR A 543 14.81 -42.68 17.93
CA THR A 543 14.75 -41.94 16.67
C THR A 543 15.85 -40.91 16.62
N ASP A 544 16.37 -40.68 15.43
CA ASP A 544 17.33 -39.62 15.15
C ASP A 544 16.61 -38.25 14.99
N PRO A 545 17.18 -37.12 15.48
CA PRO A 545 16.58 -35.78 15.33
C PRO A 545 16.35 -35.33 13.88
N GLU A 546 17.18 -35.77 12.94
CA GLU A 546 17.07 -35.49 11.51
C GLU A 546 16.22 -36.55 10.77
N GLY A 547 15.77 -37.60 11.47
CA GLY A 547 14.95 -38.66 10.90
C GLY A 547 15.74 -39.72 10.13
N ASP A 548 17.06 -39.79 10.33
CA ASP A 548 17.90 -40.83 9.77
C ASP A 548 17.55 -42.22 10.31
N THR A 549 17.98 -43.24 9.56
CA THR A 549 17.80 -44.64 9.98
C THR A 549 18.79 -44.98 11.09
N VAL A 550 18.26 -45.36 12.25
CA VAL A 550 19.07 -45.75 13.40
C VAL A 550 19.42 -47.24 13.37
N SER A 551 20.68 -47.54 13.65
CA SER A 551 21.23 -48.87 13.89
C SER A 551 21.94 -48.94 15.25
N TYR A 552 22.22 -50.14 15.75
CA TYR A 552 22.71 -50.31 17.13
C TYR A 552 24.04 -51.07 17.21
N GLU A 553 24.75 -50.86 18.32
CA GLU A 553 25.81 -51.74 18.78
C GLU A 553 25.52 -52.22 20.20
N LEU A 554 25.84 -53.48 20.48
CA LEU A 554 25.73 -54.11 21.79
C LEU A 554 27.12 -54.57 22.24
N ASN A 555 27.49 -54.24 23.47
CA ASN A 555 28.68 -54.76 24.14
C ASN A 555 28.27 -55.48 25.43
N VAL A 556 28.64 -56.75 25.57
CA VAL A 556 28.49 -57.56 26.79
C VAL A 556 29.88 -57.97 27.27
N SER A 557 30.25 -57.55 28.47
CA SER A 557 31.60 -57.71 29.01
C SER A 557 31.59 -58.31 30.41
N LEU A 558 32.45 -59.30 30.64
CA LEU A 558 32.68 -59.91 31.94
C LEU A 558 33.36 -58.92 32.90
N ILE A 559 32.84 -58.85 34.11
CA ILE A 559 33.50 -58.27 35.28
C ILE A 559 33.84 -59.43 36.23
N ALA A 560 35.09 -59.89 36.13
CA ALA A 560 35.57 -61.04 36.88
C ALA A 560 36.06 -60.64 38.28
N SER A 561 35.58 -61.35 39.30
CA SER A 561 36.12 -61.42 40.65
C SER A 561 36.93 -62.72 40.88
N SER A 562 36.71 -63.74 40.05
CA SER A 562 37.38 -65.04 40.11
C SER A 562 38.50 -65.19 39.05
N LEU A 563 39.04 -66.41 38.89
CA LEU A 563 39.97 -66.76 37.81
C LEU A 563 39.26 -67.12 36.50
N CYS A 564 37.93 -67.15 36.48
CA CYS A 564 37.16 -67.41 35.27
C CYS A 564 37.41 -66.32 34.22
N THR A 565 37.54 -66.74 32.96
CA THR A 565 37.71 -65.85 31.82
C THR A 565 36.66 -66.11 30.78
N ASP A 566 36.04 -65.05 30.26
CA ASP A 566 35.13 -65.10 29.13
C ASP A 566 35.37 -63.91 28.21
N TYR A 567 35.15 -64.11 26.91
CA TYR A 567 35.37 -63.06 25.91
C TYR A 567 34.21 -62.06 25.91
N ALA A 568 34.53 -60.79 25.73
CA ALA A 568 33.51 -59.77 25.49
C ALA A 568 32.81 -60.04 24.16
N ARG A 569 31.48 -59.92 24.14
CA ARG A 569 30.65 -60.09 22.96
C ARG A 569 30.27 -58.72 22.44
N TYR A 570 30.74 -58.41 21.24
CA TYR A 570 30.49 -57.14 20.57
C TYR A 570 29.73 -57.38 19.27
N PHE A 571 28.57 -56.78 19.15
CA PHE A 571 27.74 -56.83 17.95
C PHE A 571 27.65 -55.42 17.36
N ASP A 572 28.11 -55.26 16.13
CA ASP A 572 28.14 -53.99 15.42
C ASP A 572 26.83 -53.69 14.66
N GLN A 573 26.77 -52.55 13.98
CA GLN A 573 25.59 -52.14 13.21
C GLN A 573 25.33 -53.06 12.01
N ALA A 574 26.37 -53.64 11.43
CA ALA A 574 26.22 -54.58 10.31
C ALA A 574 25.51 -55.86 10.77
N THR A 575 25.74 -56.25 12.03
CA THR A 575 25.14 -57.43 12.65
C THR A 575 23.74 -57.16 13.17
N LEU A 576 23.53 -56.04 13.87
CA LEU A 576 22.25 -55.74 14.52
C LEU A 576 21.27 -54.96 13.63
N GLY A 577 21.76 -54.11 12.73
CA GLY A 577 20.93 -53.16 11.99
C GLY A 577 20.05 -52.35 12.93
N ALA A 578 18.76 -52.25 12.60
CA ALA A 578 17.74 -51.55 13.40
C ALA A 578 17.03 -52.46 14.42
N ALA A 579 17.51 -53.70 14.63
CA ALA A 579 16.93 -54.59 15.63
C ALA A 579 17.19 -54.05 17.04
N ASN A 580 16.19 -54.15 17.91
CA ASN A 580 16.26 -53.69 19.29
C ASN A 580 16.36 -54.85 20.31
N SER A 581 16.76 -56.03 19.82
CA SER A 581 16.99 -57.22 20.63
C SER A 581 18.12 -58.08 20.08
N LYS A 582 18.82 -58.79 20.96
CA LYS A 582 19.83 -59.79 20.62
C LYS A 582 19.86 -60.93 21.66
N GLU A 583 19.57 -62.14 21.20
CA GLU A 583 19.84 -63.39 21.93
C GLU A 583 21.29 -63.83 21.70
N LEU A 584 21.95 -64.31 22.74
CA LEU A 584 23.30 -64.85 22.62
C LEU A 584 23.28 -66.27 22.06
N GLU A 585 24.25 -66.58 21.22
CA GLU A 585 24.42 -67.91 20.63
C GLU A 585 25.39 -68.79 21.45
N GLU A 586 26.18 -68.18 22.34
CA GLU A 586 27.16 -68.86 23.18
C GLU A 586 26.99 -68.47 24.66
N ASP A 587 27.04 -69.48 25.53
CA ASP A 587 26.92 -69.36 26.98
C ASP A 587 27.88 -68.34 27.59
N LEU A 588 27.33 -67.46 28.43
CA LEU A 588 28.10 -66.69 29.41
C LEU A 588 28.75 -67.66 30.42
N LYS A 589 30.08 -67.72 30.40
CA LYS A 589 30.86 -68.79 31.05
C LYS A 589 31.03 -68.66 32.55
N CYS A 590 31.10 -67.44 33.08
CA CYS A 590 31.43 -67.20 34.48
C CYS A 590 30.18 -67.00 35.33
N LEU A 591 30.17 -67.59 36.52
CA LEU A 591 28.98 -67.63 37.39
C LEU A 591 29.09 -66.65 38.56
N TYR A 592 27.94 -66.11 38.93
CA TYR A 592 27.78 -65.14 40.01
C TYR A 592 28.01 -65.75 41.39
N ASP A 593 27.93 -67.08 41.52
CA ASP A 593 28.33 -67.83 42.72
C ASP A 593 29.77 -67.50 43.14
N ASN A 594 30.62 -67.14 42.17
CA ASN A 594 32.01 -66.71 42.36
C ASN A 594 32.20 -65.18 42.30
N ASN A 595 31.10 -64.42 42.42
CA ASN A 595 31.03 -62.97 42.25
C ASN A 595 31.42 -62.45 40.86
N ASP A 596 31.40 -63.30 39.83
CA ASP A 596 31.55 -62.89 38.43
C ASP A 596 30.20 -62.44 37.85
N TYR A 597 30.17 -61.31 37.14
CA TYR A 597 28.95 -60.82 36.51
C TYR A 597 29.25 -60.16 35.17
N TYR A 598 28.22 -59.94 34.35
CA TYR A 598 28.39 -59.29 33.05
C TYR A 598 27.73 -57.92 33.05
N ASN A 599 28.42 -56.94 32.50
CA ASN A 599 27.83 -55.66 32.16
C ASN A 599 27.47 -55.65 30.68
N TRP A 600 26.31 -55.10 30.35
CA TRP A 600 25.88 -54.91 28.98
C TRP A 600 25.42 -53.48 28.73
N THR A 601 25.72 -52.94 27.55
CA THR A 601 25.37 -51.58 27.12
C THR A 601 25.13 -51.53 25.62
N VAL A 602 24.34 -50.54 25.19
CA VAL A 602 23.94 -50.34 23.80
C VAL A 602 24.16 -48.88 23.41
N ARG A 603 24.57 -48.61 22.17
CA ARG A 603 24.51 -47.26 21.57
C ARG A 603 23.87 -47.31 20.18
N ALA A 604 23.24 -46.20 19.81
CA ALA A 604 22.67 -45.95 18.49
C ALA A 604 23.67 -45.25 17.55
N TYR A 605 23.51 -45.48 16.25
CA TYR A 605 24.25 -44.90 15.12
C TYR A 605 23.27 -44.55 13.99
N ASP A 606 23.32 -43.32 13.48
CA ASP A 606 22.43 -42.80 12.43
C ASP A 606 22.96 -42.97 10.99
N GLY A 607 24.19 -43.47 10.82
CA GLY A 607 24.88 -43.51 9.52
C GLY A 607 26.07 -42.55 9.40
N GLU A 608 26.16 -41.54 10.27
CA GLU A 608 27.22 -40.52 10.33
C GLU A 608 27.83 -40.38 11.74
N LEU A 609 27.00 -40.31 12.79
CA LEU A 609 27.37 -40.06 14.16
C LEU A 609 26.80 -41.12 15.11
N TYR A 610 27.56 -41.33 16.20
CA TYR A 610 27.17 -42.23 17.28
C TYR A 610 26.55 -41.42 18.42
N SER A 611 25.49 -41.98 19.00
CA SER A 611 25.07 -41.63 20.36
C SER A 611 26.14 -42.03 21.39
N ASP A 612 26.04 -41.48 22.59
CA ASP A 612 26.74 -42.01 23.76
C ASP A 612 26.28 -43.45 24.06
N TRP A 613 27.12 -44.23 24.75
CA TRP A 613 26.70 -45.53 25.27
C TRP A 613 25.66 -45.34 26.37
N ALA A 614 24.63 -46.22 26.38
CA ALA A 614 23.73 -46.32 27.51
C ALA A 614 24.50 -46.67 28.79
N GLU A 615 24.01 -46.20 29.95
CA GLU A 615 24.57 -46.64 31.22
C GLU A 615 24.44 -48.18 31.34
N PRO A 616 25.54 -48.90 31.62
CA PRO A 616 25.57 -50.35 31.54
C PRO A 616 24.71 -51.01 32.63
N TYR A 617 23.95 -52.03 32.25
CA TYR A 617 23.22 -52.87 33.19
C TYR A 617 24.03 -54.11 33.54
N ARG A 618 23.93 -54.56 34.79
CA ARG A 618 24.50 -55.81 35.26
C ARG A 618 23.52 -56.96 35.08
N ILE A 619 24.03 -58.12 34.66
CA ILE A 619 23.34 -59.42 34.75
C ILE A 619 24.23 -60.42 35.50
N ASN A 620 23.60 -61.17 36.40
CA ASN A 620 24.23 -62.21 37.22
C ASN A 620 23.76 -63.59 36.73
N ILE A 621 24.69 -64.43 36.28
CA ILE A 621 24.40 -65.81 35.85
C ILE A 621 24.67 -66.74 37.03
N SER A 622 23.63 -67.28 37.66
CA SER A 622 23.77 -68.19 38.80
C SER A 622 23.81 -69.65 38.35
N SER A 623 24.52 -70.47 39.12
CA SER A 623 24.49 -71.92 38.98
C SER A 623 23.10 -72.49 39.29
N LEU A 624 22.72 -73.53 38.55
CA LEU A 624 21.54 -74.35 38.74
C LEU A 624 22.03 -75.80 38.79
N ILE A 625 22.07 -76.38 39.99
CA ILE A 625 22.53 -77.76 40.20
C ILE A 625 21.30 -78.65 40.24
N ILE A 626 21.05 -79.38 39.17
CA ILE A 626 19.98 -80.39 39.09
C ILE A 626 20.57 -81.63 38.45
N THR A 627 20.43 -82.78 39.09
CA THR A 627 20.80 -84.07 38.50
C THR A 627 19.68 -85.08 38.65
N THR A 628 19.37 -85.78 37.56
CA THR A 628 18.34 -86.82 37.52
C THR A 628 18.98 -88.20 37.38
N LEU A 629 18.45 -89.19 38.11
CA LEU A 629 18.78 -90.59 37.85
C LEU A 629 17.80 -91.12 36.80
N ILE A 630 18.28 -91.30 35.57
CA ILE A 630 17.50 -91.88 34.46
C ILE A 630 17.21 -93.35 34.75
N ASN A 631 18.22 -94.07 35.26
CA ASN A 631 18.05 -95.37 35.87
C ASN A 631 18.48 -95.30 37.33
N ASP A 632 17.54 -95.52 38.24
CA ASP A 632 17.68 -95.35 39.69
C ASP A 632 17.71 -96.68 40.46
N SER A 633 17.77 -97.81 39.75
CA SER A 633 17.86 -99.14 40.34
C SER A 633 18.70 -100.10 39.49
N VAL A 634 19.38 -101.03 40.15
CA VAL A 634 20.16 -102.11 39.51
C VAL A 634 19.72 -103.45 40.12
N GLU A 635 19.14 -104.32 39.30
CA GLU A 635 18.62 -105.63 39.74
C GLU A 635 19.43 -106.79 39.15
N PHE A 636 20.34 -107.36 39.94
CA PHE A 636 21.17 -108.49 39.51
C PHE A 636 20.44 -109.85 39.45
N GLY A 637 19.23 -109.94 39.97
CA GLY A 637 18.49 -111.20 40.06
C GLY A 637 19.22 -112.25 40.92
N ASN A 638 19.28 -113.49 40.42
CA ASN A 638 19.93 -114.59 41.14
C ASN A 638 21.41 -114.67 40.80
N ILE A 639 22.28 -114.50 41.79
CA ILE A 639 23.72 -114.77 41.68
C ILE A 639 24.04 -116.05 42.46
N HIS A 640 24.73 -117.00 41.82
CA HIS A 640 25.12 -118.26 42.47
C HIS A 640 26.19 -118.02 43.56
N PHE A 641 26.36 -118.99 44.46
CA PHE A 641 27.39 -118.94 45.51
C PHE A 641 28.78 -118.68 44.91
N GLN A 642 29.49 -117.68 45.45
CA GLN A 642 30.77 -117.17 44.94
C GLN A 642 30.73 -116.71 43.46
N GLY A 643 29.54 -116.43 42.94
CA GLY A 643 29.34 -115.85 41.61
C GLY A 643 29.59 -114.35 41.61
N THR A 644 29.95 -113.84 40.44
CA THR A 644 30.16 -112.42 40.15
C THR A 644 29.23 -112.02 39.00
N ASN A 645 28.65 -110.83 39.08
CA ASN A 645 27.99 -110.19 37.95
C ASN A 645 28.24 -108.67 38.01
N ASP A 646 28.28 -108.02 36.85
CA ASP A 646 28.45 -106.59 36.73
C ASP A 646 27.49 -105.99 35.70
N THR A 647 27.50 -104.66 35.56
CA THR A 647 26.65 -103.92 34.61
C THR A 647 27.42 -103.45 33.38
N SER A 648 28.71 -103.78 33.20
CA SER A 648 29.57 -103.24 32.14
C SER A 648 29.12 -103.60 30.72
N ASP A 649 28.30 -104.65 30.58
CA ASP A 649 27.68 -105.06 29.31
C ASP A 649 26.26 -104.51 29.12
N GLY A 650 25.77 -103.71 30.07
CA GLY A 650 24.42 -103.16 30.13
C GLY A 650 23.36 -104.10 30.72
N TYR A 651 23.73 -105.29 31.22
CA TYR A 651 22.77 -106.28 31.74
C TYR A 651 23.24 -106.93 33.07
N PRO A 652 22.71 -106.50 34.23
CA PRO A 652 21.59 -105.57 34.41
C PRO A 652 21.94 -104.12 34.06
N SER A 653 20.91 -103.28 33.86
CA SER A 653 21.11 -101.87 33.55
C SER A 653 21.87 -101.15 34.68
N PRO A 654 22.96 -100.44 34.40
CA PRO A 654 23.69 -99.63 35.39
C PRO A 654 22.88 -98.41 35.82
N PHE A 655 23.27 -97.76 36.92
CA PHE A 655 22.69 -96.45 37.23
C PHE A 655 23.10 -95.45 36.15
N VAL A 656 22.21 -94.52 35.80
CA VAL A 656 22.49 -93.48 34.82
C VAL A 656 22.15 -92.14 35.43
N ILE A 657 23.13 -91.24 35.54
CA ILE A 657 22.95 -89.89 36.05
C ILE A 657 23.03 -88.89 34.91
N GLN A 658 22.11 -87.94 34.89
CA GLN A 658 22.06 -86.84 33.94
C GLN A 658 22.18 -85.50 34.70
N ASN A 659 22.93 -84.55 34.15
CA ASN A 659 22.99 -83.18 34.66
C ASN A 659 21.99 -82.28 33.93
N ASP A 660 20.82 -82.06 34.54
CA ASP A 660 19.79 -81.14 34.04
C ASP A 660 20.01 -79.69 34.52
N GLY A 661 21.18 -79.40 35.08
CA GLY A 661 21.58 -78.08 35.55
C GLY A 661 22.03 -77.14 34.43
N ASN A 662 22.67 -76.03 34.80
CA ASN A 662 23.32 -75.12 33.84
C ASN A 662 24.85 -75.01 34.04
N SER A 663 25.40 -75.83 34.93
CA SER A 663 26.79 -75.75 35.36
C SER A 663 27.39 -77.15 35.45
N PHE A 664 28.70 -77.26 35.28
CA PHE A 664 29.40 -78.52 35.55
C PHE A 664 29.16 -78.95 37.00
N VAL A 665 28.99 -80.25 37.23
CA VAL A 665 28.77 -80.79 38.59
C VAL A 665 29.76 -81.88 38.97
N ASN A 666 30.16 -81.86 40.23
CA ASN A 666 30.90 -82.92 40.90
C ASN A 666 29.92 -83.74 41.74
N SER A 667 29.93 -85.06 41.58
CA SER A 667 29.04 -85.96 42.31
C SER A 667 29.81 -86.88 43.26
N THR A 668 29.24 -87.04 44.45
CA THR A 668 29.70 -87.99 45.46
C THR A 668 28.79 -89.21 45.50
N ILE A 669 29.33 -90.36 45.89
CA ILE A 669 28.61 -91.63 46.05
C ILE A 669 28.82 -92.19 47.46
N SER A 670 27.79 -92.85 47.98
CA SER A 670 27.87 -93.70 49.18
C SER A 670 26.78 -94.76 49.13
N ALA A 671 26.97 -95.89 49.80
CA ALA A 671 25.94 -96.91 49.88
C ALA A 671 25.87 -97.59 51.23
N THR A 672 24.69 -98.08 51.59
CA THR A 672 24.52 -99.04 52.69
C THR A 672 25.22 -100.37 52.35
N ASN A 673 25.53 -101.18 53.36
CA ASN A 673 26.10 -102.52 53.11
C ASN A 673 25.11 -103.34 52.27
N LEU A 674 25.57 -103.90 51.15
CA LEU A 674 24.79 -104.85 50.35
C LEU A 674 24.75 -106.23 51.02
N TRP A 675 25.88 -106.64 51.58
CA TRP A 675 26.09 -107.94 52.20
C TRP A 675 25.89 -107.85 53.72
N ASN A 676 25.41 -108.93 54.34
CA ASN A 676 25.29 -108.98 55.80
C ASN A 676 26.62 -109.36 56.47
N THR A 677 27.46 -110.09 55.73
CA THR A 677 28.75 -110.59 56.21
C THR A 677 29.90 -109.60 56.02
N GLU A 678 29.72 -108.61 55.14
CA GLU A 678 30.75 -107.65 54.75
C GLU A 678 30.23 -106.22 54.91
N SER A 679 31.08 -105.31 55.37
CA SER A 679 30.77 -103.88 55.45
C SER A 679 31.47 -103.10 54.34
N ASN A 680 30.81 -102.10 53.78
CA ASN A 680 31.43 -101.16 52.85
C ASN A 680 32.57 -100.38 53.56
N PRO A 681 33.71 -100.12 52.90
CA PRO A 681 34.10 -100.59 51.56
C PRO A 681 34.56 -102.06 51.56
N THR A 682 34.13 -102.82 50.56
CA THR A 682 34.49 -104.23 50.37
C THR A 682 34.71 -104.55 48.89
N ASP A 683 35.61 -105.50 48.58
CA ASP A 683 35.87 -105.95 47.20
C ASP A 683 34.68 -106.74 46.60
N TYR A 684 33.72 -107.13 47.43
CA TYR A 684 32.50 -107.85 47.03
C TYR A 684 31.38 -106.93 46.51
N TYR A 685 31.54 -105.61 46.60
CA TYR A 685 30.60 -104.61 46.11
C TYR A 685 31.37 -103.37 45.65
N GLN A 686 31.52 -103.23 44.34
CA GLN A 686 32.35 -102.22 43.70
C GLN A 686 31.55 -101.40 42.71
N PHE A 687 32.07 -100.21 42.36
CA PHE A 687 31.50 -99.34 41.34
C PHE A 687 32.60 -98.72 40.49
N LYS A 688 32.25 -98.27 39.29
CA LYS A 688 33.04 -97.33 38.47
C LYS A 688 32.08 -96.39 37.73
N VAL A 689 32.57 -95.25 37.26
CA VAL A 689 31.84 -94.39 36.31
C VAL A 689 32.40 -94.58 34.91
N ASP A 690 31.54 -94.59 33.91
CA ASP A 690 31.85 -94.78 32.50
C ASP A 690 31.06 -93.78 31.63
N ASN A 691 31.47 -93.63 30.37
CA ASN A 691 30.73 -92.80 29.41
C ASN A 691 29.43 -93.50 29.01
N TYR A 692 28.35 -92.74 28.93
CA TYR A 692 27.13 -93.24 28.31
C TYR A 692 27.35 -93.41 26.80
N THR A 693 26.93 -94.55 26.24
CA THR A 693 27.29 -94.92 24.85
C THR A 693 26.87 -93.88 23.79
N ALA A 694 25.80 -93.12 24.03
CA ALA A 694 25.34 -92.07 23.11
C ALA A 694 26.01 -90.70 23.34
N GLU A 695 26.69 -90.51 24.47
CA GLU A 695 27.25 -89.24 24.93
C GLU A 695 28.66 -89.47 25.49
N LEU A 696 29.65 -89.46 24.60
CA LEU A 696 31.04 -89.58 24.99
C LEU A 696 31.56 -88.23 25.50
N PHE A 697 32.50 -88.26 26.46
CA PHE A 697 33.18 -87.08 26.99
C PHE A 697 32.30 -86.17 27.88
N SER A 698 31.30 -86.74 28.56
CA SER A 698 30.39 -85.99 29.44
C SER A 698 31.04 -85.51 30.74
N PHE A 699 32.18 -86.06 31.15
CA PHE A 699 32.84 -85.69 32.40
C PHE A 699 34.37 -85.78 32.30
N ALA A 700 35.08 -85.21 33.28
CA ALA A 700 36.53 -85.30 33.36
C ALA A 700 36.96 -86.72 33.74
N TRP A 701 37.45 -87.48 32.76
CA TRP A 701 37.78 -88.91 32.90
C TRP A 701 38.86 -89.19 33.95
N ASP A 702 39.99 -88.48 33.88
CA ASP A 702 41.16 -88.70 34.73
C ASP A 702 40.90 -88.48 36.24
N PRO A 703 40.21 -87.41 36.69
CA PRO A 703 39.90 -87.22 38.11
C PRO A 703 38.69 -88.04 38.61
N SER A 704 38.00 -88.76 37.73
CA SER A 704 36.82 -89.58 38.08
C SER A 704 37.18 -91.04 38.37
N THR A 705 36.31 -91.77 39.08
CA THR A 705 36.52 -93.17 39.47
C THR A 705 36.17 -94.13 38.32
N THR A 706 37.03 -94.22 37.31
CA THR A 706 36.78 -94.97 36.06
C THR A 706 37.24 -96.43 36.10
N ILE A 707 37.73 -96.90 37.26
CA ILE A 707 38.15 -98.28 37.51
C ILE A 707 37.36 -98.82 38.70
N TYR A 708 36.94 -100.08 38.63
CA TYR A 708 36.19 -100.71 39.72
C TYR A 708 36.90 -100.55 41.07
N THR A 709 36.21 -99.85 41.96
CA THR A 709 36.67 -99.50 43.31
C THR A 709 35.58 -99.88 44.30
N ALA A 710 35.96 -100.30 45.51
CA ALA A 710 35.02 -100.70 46.55
C ALA A 710 34.01 -99.58 46.87
N MET A 711 32.72 -99.93 46.97
CA MET A 711 31.63 -99.01 47.24
C MET A 711 31.80 -98.36 48.63
N PRO A 712 31.83 -97.02 48.76
CA PRO A 712 32.15 -96.37 50.02
C PRO A 712 30.94 -96.30 50.97
N ALA A 713 31.20 -96.43 52.27
CA ALA A 713 30.18 -96.26 53.32
C ALA A 713 29.88 -94.79 53.67
N VAL A 714 30.73 -93.86 53.23
CA VAL A 714 30.61 -92.42 53.43
C VAL A 714 30.68 -91.70 52.10
N SER A 715 30.04 -90.53 51.99
CA SER A 715 30.04 -89.72 50.77
C SER A 715 31.48 -89.46 50.30
N THR A 716 31.79 -89.95 49.10
CA THR A 716 33.11 -89.88 48.47
C THR A 716 32.97 -89.37 47.05
N LEU A 717 33.78 -88.39 46.65
CA LEU A 717 33.82 -87.87 45.27
C LEU A 717 34.16 -88.99 44.29
N PHE A 718 33.36 -89.14 43.24
CA PHE A 718 33.60 -90.18 42.24
C PHE A 718 33.46 -89.72 40.80
N LEU A 719 32.66 -88.68 40.57
CA LEU A 719 32.41 -88.10 39.25
C LEU A 719 32.75 -86.62 39.29
N VAL A 720 33.62 -86.19 38.39
CA VAL A 720 34.17 -84.84 38.36
C VAL A 720 33.82 -84.16 37.04
N GLU A 721 33.33 -82.93 37.13
CA GLU A 721 32.96 -82.07 36.00
C GLU A 721 31.99 -82.74 35.01
N LEU A 722 30.90 -83.34 35.49
CA LEU A 722 29.80 -83.76 34.63
C LEU A 722 29.19 -82.52 33.96
N ASN A 723 29.27 -82.45 32.63
CA ASN A 723 28.82 -81.35 31.81
C ASN A 723 27.28 -81.23 31.83
N TYR A 724 26.76 -80.04 31.52
CA TYR A 724 25.34 -79.66 31.59
C TYR A 724 24.71 -79.46 30.20
N THR A 725 25.50 -79.49 29.12
CA THR A 725 24.98 -79.34 27.77
C THR A 725 24.35 -80.64 27.30
N ASN A 726 23.13 -80.61 26.75
CA ASN A 726 22.37 -81.76 26.20
C ASN A 726 23.12 -82.68 25.21
N ALA A 727 24.29 -82.26 24.72
CA ALA A 727 25.11 -83.08 23.84
C ALA A 727 25.97 -84.10 24.60
N THR A 728 26.23 -83.87 25.90
CA THR A 728 27.21 -84.58 26.72
C THR A 728 26.92 -84.39 28.22
N ASP A 729 25.71 -84.62 28.70
CA ASP A 729 25.29 -84.39 30.10
C ASP A 729 25.00 -85.68 30.89
N ILE A 730 25.20 -86.84 30.27
CA ILE A 730 24.91 -88.15 30.88
C ILE A 730 26.19 -88.93 31.23
N ALA A 731 26.22 -89.54 32.42
CA ALA A 731 27.23 -90.51 32.85
C ALA A 731 26.59 -91.83 33.34
N GLU A 732 27.30 -92.94 33.12
CA GLU A 732 26.88 -94.29 33.51
C GLU A 732 27.67 -94.74 34.75
N ILE A 733 27.02 -95.32 35.75
CA ILE A 733 27.66 -95.83 36.96
C ILE A 733 27.48 -97.34 37.01
N ASP A 734 28.55 -98.02 36.67
CA ASP A 734 28.62 -99.46 36.66
C ASP A 734 28.81 -100.03 38.06
N ILE A 735 28.11 -101.11 38.35
CA ILE A 735 28.17 -101.84 39.61
C ILE A 735 28.72 -103.25 39.34
N ASN A 736 29.66 -103.69 40.18
CA ASN A 736 30.15 -105.08 40.20
C ASN A 736 29.90 -105.67 41.58
N VAL A 737 29.27 -106.85 41.63
CA VAL A 737 28.97 -107.56 42.87
C VAL A 737 29.49 -108.99 42.80
N THR A 738 30.09 -109.46 43.89
CA THR A 738 30.54 -110.85 44.06
C THR A 738 30.01 -111.37 45.39
N VAL A 739 29.40 -112.55 45.41
CA VAL A 739 28.83 -113.13 46.64
C VAL A 739 29.96 -113.55 47.61
N PRO A 740 30.03 -113.03 48.85
CA PRO A 740 31.06 -113.40 49.83
C PRO A 740 30.99 -114.90 50.23
N PRO A 741 32.12 -115.56 50.58
CA PRO A 741 32.15 -117.00 50.89
C PRO A 741 31.25 -117.45 52.05
N ASP A 742 30.96 -116.56 53.00
CA ASP A 742 30.14 -116.86 54.20
C ASP A 742 28.72 -116.27 54.11
N GLU A 743 28.34 -115.71 52.95
CA GLU A 743 27.06 -115.05 52.77
C GLU A 743 25.90 -116.06 52.63
N GLY A 744 24.86 -115.90 53.45
CA GLY A 744 23.70 -116.80 53.45
C GLY A 744 22.77 -116.58 52.24
N SER A 745 22.02 -117.62 51.86
CA SER A 745 21.02 -117.54 50.77
C SER A 745 19.78 -116.76 51.20
N ASP A 746 19.71 -115.47 50.85
CA ASP A 746 18.54 -114.61 51.08
C ASP A 746 18.63 -113.34 50.20
N VAL A 747 17.55 -112.56 50.09
CA VAL A 747 17.50 -111.32 49.29
C VAL A 747 18.42 -110.28 49.90
N ARG A 748 19.16 -109.55 49.04
CA ARG A 748 20.05 -108.46 49.43
C ARG A 748 19.64 -107.18 48.73
N SER A 749 19.73 -106.06 49.43
CA SER A 749 19.47 -104.73 48.89
C SER A 749 20.42 -103.73 49.50
N SER A 750 20.75 -102.70 48.73
CA SER A 750 21.57 -101.57 49.14
C SER A 750 20.94 -100.29 48.61
N VAL A 751 20.92 -99.23 49.43
CA VAL A 751 20.57 -97.88 49.01
C VAL A 751 21.85 -97.16 48.64
N VAL A 752 21.96 -96.75 47.38
CA VAL A 752 23.05 -95.90 46.88
C VAL A 752 22.57 -94.45 46.87
N THR A 753 23.36 -93.55 47.46
CA THR A 753 23.06 -92.12 47.52
C THR A 753 24.10 -91.37 46.68
N PHE A 754 23.60 -90.61 45.71
CA PHE A 754 24.38 -89.66 44.92
C PHE A 754 24.11 -88.24 45.43
N THR A 755 25.15 -87.40 45.52
CA THR A 755 24.98 -85.98 45.85
C THR A 755 25.87 -85.14 44.96
N SER A 756 25.24 -84.29 44.16
CA SER A 756 25.89 -83.42 43.17
C SER A 756 26.05 -81.99 43.72
N SER A 757 27.14 -81.34 43.35
CA SER A 757 27.51 -79.97 43.74
C SER A 757 28.22 -79.27 42.59
N LEU A 758 28.24 -77.94 42.57
CA LEU A 758 28.92 -77.14 41.53
C LEU A 758 30.39 -77.54 41.39
N ALA A 759 30.85 -77.70 40.15
CA ALA A 759 32.25 -78.00 39.81
C ALA A 759 33.01 -76.74 39.37
N GLU A 760 33.11 -75.76 40.28
CA GLU A 760 33.94 -74.54 40.14
C GLU A 760 34.85 -74.30 41.34
#